data_AF-A0A9W8XPX8-F1
#
_entry.id   AF-A0A9W8XPX8-F1
#
_cell.length_a   1.000
_cell.length_b   1.000
_cell.length_c   1.000
_cell.angle_alpha   90.00
_cell.angle_beta   90.00
_cell.angle_gamma   90.00
#
_symmetry.space_group_name_H-M   'P 1'
#
loop_
_entity.id
_entity.type
_entity.pdbx_description
1 polymer ?
#
loop_
_entity_poly.entity_id
_entity_poly.type
_entity_poly.pdbx_seq_one_letter_code
_entity_poly.pdbx_strand_id
1 'polypeptide(L)'
;MPRTTTSATAPGLDLDTMRSRITLLENQLENSLKKSIRSTPLGPSVAETPVSSIETAESRIGGTFYIHHGNPALGQSPNMHRSLTHKKRMYGQSHWMNLSVVLVKDIAKMIDMQTKDPTKQAFSEKVFTGMQKCKRTARLVKRQREPPWPCPPTPELPPKNIADDLVDCYLRTYESVYRILHVPSFKRTYEAIWATDSEPDSVFLIQLKLVLAIGATAYNNNFTLRPSAMRWVHEAETYLANPHLKHRLTIQYIQIYCLQLLARQTAAVGEDMVFIITGNLLRSAMFLGLHRDPAHMPARTLFANEMHRRLWTTITELCLQASIYAGCPPLMSQDDYDTQPAGNFDDDQLENDEAIARPENHFTQSSVSIILQKTFPARLATARFLNNFTSSGTYEETLQLDSDLRTAYKTLRDTLRAFNPIHGNLPSDFQIRLVDVTMNRYLCAVHAPFFMPALSDAKYAYSRKAVFDTALKMWYATYPITDSIGIPLSNSPTPPARDDFQRMVTCGHGFLRSATMQSILMIAVEMRTQLQEDDGLSPTPLRRDLFAILEEAKAWSIWCMEAGETNVKGHVFVCLMGAYTQGLAKGLSKDEIAKSLVVAADGALQRGMELLERMIENEVPEQNAGGLGDLSLDDLTPEMLADWQSIVSCAVRAE
;
A
#
# COMPACT_ATOMS: atom_id res chain seq x y z
N MET A 1 -55.38 75.15 26.29
CA MET A 1 -55.90 75.55 24.96
C MET A 1 -54.72 75.65 23.98
N PRO A 2 -54.84 75.26 22.69
CA PRO A 2 -55.02 73.88 22.23
C PRO A 2 -54.15 73.45 20.99
N ARG A 3 -54.11 72.13 20.76
CA ARG A 3 -54.06 71.35 19.49
C ARG A 3 -53.03 71.67 18.39
N THR A 4 -52.29 70.64 17.99
CA THR A 4 -52.45 70.02 16.64
C THR A 4 -51.82 68.62 16.59
N THR A 5 -52.65 67.66 16.16
CA THR A 5 -52.32 66.27 15.81
C THR A 5 -52.03 66.17 14.31
N THR A 6 -51.00 65.43 13.91
CA THR A 6 -50.90 64.86 12.55
C THR A 6 -50.28 63.48 12.63
N SER A 7 -51.09 62.47 12.26
CA SER A 7 -50.67 61.11 12.00
C SER A 7 -49.96 61.02 10.64
N ALA A 8 -48.87 60.26 10.55
CA ALA A 8 -48.38 59.74 9.28
C ALA A 8 -48.00 58.26 9.46
N THR A 9 -48.91 57.41 9.00
CA THR A 9 -48.75 55.97 8.81
C THR A 9 -47.73 55.69 7.70
N ALA A 10 -46.72 54.86 7.99
CA ALA A 10 -45.86 54.28 6.96
C ALA A 10 -46.58 53.11 6.27
N PRO A 11 -46.55 52.98 4.93
CA PRO A 11 -47.22 51.90 4.23
C PRO A 11 -46.42 50.60 4.38
N GLY A 12 -47.08 49.57 4.90
CA GLY A 12 -46.53 48.21 4.96
C GLY A 12 -46.23 47.70 3.56
N LEU A 13 -45.02 47.15 3.38
CA LEU A 13 -44.69 46.36 2.20
C LEU A 13 -45.67 45.19 2.11
N ASP A 14 -46.55 45.26 1.12
CA ASP A 14 -47.57 44.28 0.85
C ASP A 14 -46.93 42.94 0.43
N LEU A 15 -47.03 41.96 1.33
CA LEU A 15 -46.48 40.61 1.15
C LEU A 15 -47.07 39.91 -0.09
N ASP A 16 -48.27 40.29 -0.51
CA ASP A 16 -48.93 39.71 -1.68
C ASP A 16 -48.32 40.21 -3.00
N THR A 17 -47.79 41.43 -3.03
CA THR A 17 -47.04 41.93 -4.19
C THR A 17 -45.69 41.22 -4.33
N MET A 18 -45.02 40.91 -3.22
CA MET A 18 -43.78 40.11 -3.25
C MET A 18 -44.04 38.67 -3.68
N ARG A 19 -45.10 38.04 -3.16
CA ARG A 19 -45.48 36.67 -3.55
C ARG A 19 -45.83 36.58 -5.04
N SER A 20 -46.58 37.56 -5.55
CA SER A 20 -46.90 37.65 -6.99
C SER A 20 -45.66 37.81 -7.87
N ARG A 21 -44.65 38.55 -7.40
CA ARG A 21 -43.40 38.76 -8.13
C ARG A 21 -42.50 37.52 -8.14
N ILE A 22 -42.49 36.75 -7.05
CA ILE A 22 -41.81 35.45 -6.98
C ILE A 22 -42.43 34.48 -7.98
N THR A 23 -43.76 34.34 -7.99
CA THR A 23 -44.46 33.45 -8.94
C THR A 23 -44.25 33.87 -10.40
N LEU A 24 -44.15 35.18 -10.68
CA LEU A 24 -43.82 35.66 -12.02
C LEU A 24 -42.40 35.28 -12.44
N LEU A 25 -41.42 35.41 -11.53
CA LEU A 25 -40.03 35.06 -11.80
C LEU A 25 -39.83 33.55 -11.98
N GLU A 26 -40.52 32.73 -11.18
CA GLU A 26 -40.53 31.26 -11.34
C GLU A 26 -41.05 30.86 -12.72
N ASN A 27 -42.16 31.45 -13.17
CA ASN A 27 -42.72 31.20 -14.49
C ASN A 27 -41.80 31.69 -15.63
N GLN A 28 -41.09 32.81 -15.44
CA GLN A 28 -40.11 33.31 -16.42
C GLN A 28 -38.88 32.41 -16.51
N LEU A 29 -38.43 31.86 -15.38
CA LEU A 29 -37.33 30.89 -15.32
C LEU A 29 -37.72 29.57 -15.99
N GLU A 30 -38.92 29.06 -15.71
CA GLU A 30 -39.42 27.82 -16.31
C GLU A 30 -39.58 27.96 -17.84
N ASN A 31 -40.06 29.12 -18.31
CA ASN A 31 -40.16 29.41 -19.73
C ASN A 31 -38.78 29.60 -20.40
N SER A 32 -37.79 30.14 -19.69
CA SER A 32 -36.41 30.26 -20.19
C SER A 32 -35.73 28.89 -20.29
N LEU A 33 -35.94 28.01 -19.30
CA LEU A 33 -35.49 26.61 -19.34
C LEU A 33 -36.14 25.85 -20.50
N LYS A 34 -37.45 25.99 -20.70
CA LYS A 34 -38.17 25.39 -21.84
C LYS A 34 -37.70 25.91 -23.20
N LYS A 35 -37.31 27.19 -23.30
CA LYS A 35 -36.69 27.77 -24.51
C LYS A 35 -35.27 27.25 -24.75
N SER A 36 -34.45 27.13 -23.70
CA SER A 36 -33.09 26.56 -23.79
C SER A 36 -33.10 25.11 -24.26
N ILE A 37 -34.15 24.34 -23.93
CA ILE A 37 -34.31 22.94 -24.35
C ILE A 37 -34.75 22.84 -25.84
N ARG A 38 -35.31 23.90 -26.44
CA ARG A 38 -35.85 23.88 -27.81
C ARG A 38 -34.94 24.50 -28.87
N SER A 39 -33.78 25.06 -28.51
CA SER A 39 -32.89 25.75 -29.46
C SER A 39 -31.47 25.18 -29.49
N THR A 40 -31.34 23.87 -29.69
CA THR A 40 -30.07 23.25 -30.12
C THR A 40 -30.32 22.54 -31.45
N PRO A 41 -29.57 22.83 -32.53
CA PRO A 41 -29.79 22.19 -33.83
C PRO A 41 -29.51 20.69 -33.75
N LEU A 42 -30.43 19.88 -34.29
CA LEU A 42 -30.26 18.45 -34.54
C LEU A 42 -29.19 18.23 -35.62
N GLY A 43 -27.91 18.22 -35.22
CA GLY A 43 -26.92 17.36 -35.86
C GLY A 43 -27.17 15.90 -35.46
N PRO A 44 -26.63 14.89 -36.16
CA PRO A 44 -26.84 13.50 -35.79
C PRO A 44 -26.13 13.20 -34.46
N SER A 45 -26.80 13.51 -33.36
CA SER A 45 -26.44 13.07 -32.03
C SER A 45 -26.91 11.62 -31.91
N VAL A 46 -26.03 10.69 -32.28
CA VAL A 46 -26.02 9.40 -31.60
C VAL A 46 -25.40 9.68 -30.23
N ALA A 47 -26.20 10.23 -29.32
CA ALA A 47 -25.93 10.06 -27.91
C ALA A 47 -26.22 8.59 -27.61
N GLU A 48 -25.19 7.75 -27.78
CA GLU A 48 -25.20 6.41 -27.21
C GLU A 48 -25.56 6.56 -25.74
N THR A 49 -26.59 5.84 -25.32
CA THR A 49 -26.89 5.65 -23.91
C THR A 49 -25.58 5.22 -23.23
N PRO A 50 -25.08 5.92 -22.20
CA PRO A 50 -23.91 5.44 -21.50
C PRO A 50 -24.35 4.15 -20.82
N VAL A 51 -23.95 3.01 -21.39
CA VAL A 51 -24.11 1.71 -20.75
C VAL A 51 -23.28 1.79 -19.49
N SER A 52 -23.92 2.14 -18.37
CA SER A 52 -23.30 2.18 -17.06
C SER A 52 -22.89 0.75 -16.72
N SER A 53 -21.64 0.40 -17.04
CA SER A 53 -21.00 -0.89 -16.85
C SER A 53 -20.53 -1.07 -15.40
N ILE A 54 -21.31 -0.60 -14.42
CA ILE A 54 -20.98 -0.65 -12.99
C ILE A 54 -21.79 -1.75 -12.33
N GLU A 55 -21.10 -2.71 -11.72
CA GLU A 55 -21.69 -3.77 -10.91
C GLU A 55 -21.52 -3.48 -9.41
N THR A 56 -22.62 -3.45 -8.68
CA THR A 56 -22.60 -3.32 -7.22
C THR A 56 -22.44 -4.69 -6.56
N ALA A 57 -21.40 -4.86 -5.75
CA ALA A 57 -21.17 -6.04 -4.94
C ALA A 57 -21.21 -5.66 -3.46
N GLU A 58 -22.16 -6.23 -2.73
CA GLU A 58 -22.34 -5.96 -1.30
C GLU A 58 -22.15 -7.25 -0.50
N SER A 59 -21.47 -7.13 0.64
CA SER A 59 -21.52 -8.15 1.68
C SER A 59 -21.43 -7.52 3.05
N ARG A 60 -21.95 -8.21 4.06
CA ARG A 60 -21.89 -7.73 5.45
C ARG A 60 -20.46 -7.75 6.02
N ILE A 61 -19.57 -8.60 5.49
CA ILE A 61 -18.14 -8.68 5.88
C ILE A 61 -17.30 -7.63 5.15
N GLY A 62 -17.55 -7.46 3.85
CA GLY A 62 -16.74 -6.66 2.94
C GLY A 62 -17.16 -5.19 2.88
N GLY A 63 -18.46 -4.91 3.01
CA GLY A 63 -19.07 -3.61 2.67
C GLY A 63 -19.55 -3.56 1.22
N THR A 64 -19.85 -2.35 0.74
CA THR A 64 -20.32 -2.10 -0.63
C THR A 64 -19.16 -1.72 -1.54
N PHE A 65 -19.04 -2.44 -2.66
CA PHE A 65 -18.06 -2.23 -3.71
C PHE A 65 -18.76 -1.93 -5.03
N TYR A 66 -18.18 -1.04 -5.83
CA TYR A 66 -18.62 -0.76 -7.20
C TYR A 66 -17.52 -1.21 -8.16
N ILE A 67 -17.80 -2.24 -8.94
CA ILE A 67 -16.89 -2.83 -9.91
C ILE A 67 -17.18 -2.17 -11.26
N HIS A 68 -16.19 -1.52 -11.84
CA HIS A 68 -16.32 -0.84 -13.13
C HIS A 68 -15.79 -1.76 -14.22
N HIS A 69 -16.64 -2.05 -15.20
CA HIS A 69 -16.31 -2.88 -16.35
C HIS A 69 -15.94 -2.04 -17.57
N GLY A 70 -15.31 -2.66 -18.57
CA GLY A 70 -14.85 -1.98 -19.79
C GLY A 70 -15.97 -1.25 -20.53
N ASN A 71 -15.63 -0.08 -21.07
CA ASN A 71 -16.49 0.75 -21.89
C ASN A 71 -16.31 0.41 -23.39
N PRO A 72 -17.32 -0.18 -24.07
CA PRO A 72 -17.25 -0.49 -25.50
C PRO A 72 -16.95 0.72 -26.39
N ALA A 73 -17.35 1.94 -26.00
CA ALA A 73 -17.07 3.16 -26.74
C ALA A 73 -15.55 3.50 -26.78
N LEU A 74 -14.76 2.93 -25.87
CA LEU A 74 -13.30 3.01 -25.84
C LEU A 74 -12.62 1.77 -26.44
N GLY A 75 -13.38 0.90 -27.11
CA GLY A 75 -12.89 -0.39 -27.61
C GLY A 75 -12.56 -1.40 -26.50
N GLN A 76 -13.08 -1.20 -25.29
CA GLN A 76 -12.83 -2.09 -24.15
C GLN A 76 -13.85 -3.22 -24.09
N SER A 77 -13.42 -4.39 -23.62
CA SER A 77 -14.33 -5.51 -23.40
C SER A 77 -15.26 -5.26 -22.20
N PRO A 78 -16.59 -5.39 -22.36
CA PRO A 78 -17.54 -5.19 -21.25
C PRO A 78 -17.46 -6.28 -20.17
N ASN A 79 -16.76 -7.39 -20.43
CA ASN A 79 -16.53 -8.47 -19.46
C ASN A 79 -15.23 -8.29 -18.67
N MET A 80 -14.45 -7.26 -18.98
CA MET A 80 -13.17 -6.98 -18.34
C MET A 80 -13.34 -5.96 -17.22
N HIS A 81 -12.89 -6.31 -16.01
CA HIS A 81 -12.88 -5.37 -14.87
C HIS A 81 -11.75 -4.35 -15.04
N ARG A 82 -12.08 -3.05 -14.97
CA ARG A 82 -11.14 -1.94 -15.19
C ARG A 82 -10.78 -1.21 -13.90
N SER A 83 -11.73 -1.05 -12.99
CA SER A 83 -11.47 -0.41 -11.70
C SER A 83 -12.47 -0.85 -10.63
N LEU A 84 -12.15 -0.54 -9.38
CA LEU A 84 -12.97 -0.84 -8.21
C LEU A 84 -13.11 0.43 -7.38
N THR A 85 -14.33 0.84 -7.07
CA THR A 85 -14.58 1.88 -6.06
C THR A 85 -15.04 1.23 -4.77
N HIS A 86 -14.41 1.58 -3.66
CA HIS A 86 -14.85 1.19 -2.32
C HIS A 86 -14.67 2.37 -1.38
N LYS A 87 -15.74 2.74 -0.68
CA LYS A 87 -15.87 4.01 0.03
C LYS A 87 -15.59 5.18 -0.92
N LYS A 88 -14.68 6.10 -0.57
CA LYS A 88 -14.30 7.28 -1.36
C LYS A 88 -13.08 7.06 -2.26
N ARG A 89 -12.60 5.81 -2.41
CA ARG A 89 -11.35 5.50 -3.14
C ARG A 89 -11.65 4.65 -4.37
N MET A 90 -10.95 4.96 -5.45
CA MET A 90 -10.95 4.19 -6.69
C MET A 90 -9.60 3.50 -6.85
N TYR A 91 -9.63 2.23 -7.25
CA TYR A 91 -8.47 1.38 -7.45
C TYR A 91 -8.44 0.89 -8.91
N GLY A 92 -7.38 1.24 -9.66
CA GLY A 92 -7.15 0.75 -11.02
C GLY A 92 -6.74 -0.73 -11.08
N GLN A 93 -6.54 -1.25 -12.29
CA GLN A 93 -6.33 -2.69 -12.52
C GLN A 93 -5.07 -3.25 -11.87
N SER A 94 -4.06 -2.40 -11.65
CA SER A 94 -2.82 -2.85 -10.99
C SER A 94 -2.98 -3.09 -9.48
N HIS A 95 -4.00 -2.52 -8.84
CA HIS A 95 -4.22 -2.69 -7.40
C HIS A 95 -4.76 -4.09 -7.10
N TRP A 96 -4.17 -4.76 -6.11
CA TRP A 96 -4.50 -6.16 -5.79
C TRP A 96 -5.99 -6.38 -5.42
N MET A 97 -6.63 -5.41 -4.76
CA MET A 97 -8.07 -5.51 -4.42
C MET A 97 -8.99 -5.53 -5.64
N ASN A 98 -8.56 -5.00 -6.79
CA ASN A 98 -9.40 -4.90 -7.99
C ASN A 98 -9.96 -6.28 -8.37
N LEU A 99 -9.11 -7.30 -8.36
CA LEU A 99 -9.49 -8.68 -8.65
C LEU A 99 -9.99 -9.43 -7.42
N SER A 100 -9.49 -9.11 -6.22
CA SER A 100 -9.84 -9.87 -5.02
C SER A 100 -11.34 -9.91 -4.76
N VAL A 101 -12.03 -8.77 -4.93
CA VAL A 101 -13.47 -8.66 -4.67
C VAL A 101 -14.28 -9.57 -5.60
N VAL A 102 -13.88 -9.67 -6.86
CA VAL A 102 -14.54 -10.51 -7.86
C VAL A 102 -14.28 -11.99 -7.56
N LEU A 103 -13.01 -12.35 -7.32
CA LEU A 103 -12.55 -13.72 -7.16
C LEU A 103 -13.03 -14.42 -5.87
N VAL A 104 -13.53 -13.67 -4.90
CA VAL A 104 -14.03 -14.21 -3.61
C VAL A 104 -15.46 -13.80 -3.29
N LYS A 105 -16.18 -13.23 -4.27
CA LYS A 105 -17.58 -12.79 -4.12
C LYS A 105 -18.49 -13.94 -3.71
N ASP A 106 -18.21 -15.15 -4.20
CA ASP A 106 -18.96 -16.37 -3.89
C ASP A 106 -18.82 -16.76 -2.41
N ILE A 107 -17.63 -16.66 -1.82
CA ILE A 107 -17.38 -16.90 -0.40
C ILE A 107 -18.26 -16.00 0.46
N ALA A 108 -18.24 -14.69 0.16
CA ALA A 108 -19.03 -13.71 0.91
C ALA A 108 -20.53 -14.00 0.80
N LYS A 109 -21.01 -14.34 -0.41
CA LYS A 109 -22.41 -14.73 -0.64
C LYS A 109 -22.80 -15.97 0.15
N MET A 110 -21.95 -16.99 0.23
CA MET A 110 -22.25 -18.22 0.99
C MET A 110 -22.46 -17.92 2.47
N ILE A 111 -21.62 -17.06 3.06
CA ILE A 111 -21.74 -16.67 4.47
C ILE A 111 -23.01 -15.83 4.70
N ASP A 112 -23.27 -14.87 3.82
CA ASP A 112 -24.47 -14.01 3.93
C ASP A 112 -25.76 -14.83 3.76
N MET A 113 -25.80 -15.83 2.87
CA MET A 113 -26.97 -16.69 2.70
C MET A 113 -27.30 -17.53 3.94
N GLN A 114 -26.29 -17.93 4.72
CA GLN A 114 -26.51 -18.65 5.99
C GLN A 114 -27.27 -17.80 7.03
N THR A 115 -27.26 -16.47 6.91
CA THR A 115 -28.03 -15.58 7.82
C THR A 115 -29.52 -15.56 7.51
N LYS A 116 -29.93 -15.95 6.30
CA LYS A 116 -31.34 -15.94 5.88
C LYS A 116 -32.09 -17.18 6.35
N ASP A 117 -31.38 -18.23 6.75
CA ASP A 117 -31.95 -19.43 7.35
C ASP A 117 -32.15 -19.20 8.85
N PRO A 118 -33.40 -19.16 9.37
CA PRO A 118 -33.67 -18.90 10.78
C PRO A 118 -32.97 -19.88 11.74
N THR A 119 -32.68 -21.10 11.29
CA THR A 119 -32.01 -22.12 12.10
C THR A 119 -30.50 -21.89 12.21
N LYS A 120 -29.91 -21.14 11.27
CA LYS A 120 -28.46 -20.89 11.17
C LYS A 120 -28.09 -19.42 11.41
N GLN A 121 -29.10 -18.54 11.47
CA GLN A 121 -28.95 -17.10 11.66
C GLN A 121 -28.11 -16.74 12.87
N ALA A 122 -28.41 -17.31 14.04
CA ALA A 122 -27.67 -17.02 15.27
C ALA A 122 -26.18 -17.41 15.19
N PHE A 123 -25.86 -18.47 14.44
CA PHE A 123 -24.48 -18.93 14.25
C PHE A 123 -23.70 -18.00 13.31
N SER A 124 -24.31 -17.58 12.20
CA SER A 124 -23.67 -16.63 11.27
C SER A 124 -23.60 -15.19 11.82
N GLU A 125 -24.57 -14.79 12.66
CA GLU A 125 -24.57 -13.46 13.30
C GLU A 125 -23.36 -13.23 14.23
N LYS A 126 -22.79 -14.31 14.80
CA LYS A 126 -21.55 -14.25 15.58
C LYS A 126 -20.36 -13.73 14.76
N VAL A 127 -20.28 -14.07 13.47
CA VAL A 127 -19.21 -13.58 12.60
C VAL A 127 -19.29 -12.07 12.42
N PHE A 128 -20.48 -11.53 12.21
CA PHE A 128 -20.65 -10.08 12.00
C PHE A 128 -20.44 -9.28 13.29
N THR A 129 -21.00 -9.76 14.40
CA THR A 129 -20.81 -9.14 15.72
C THR A 129 -19.36 -9.23 16.17
N GLY A 130 -18.70 -10.37 15.98
CA GLY A 130 -17.26 -10.55 16.23
C GLY A 130 -16.39 -9.62 15.40
N MET A 131 -16.69 -9.46 14.11
CA MET A 131 -16.01 -8.50 13.23
C MET A 131 -16.17 -7.05 13.70
N GLN A 132 -17.38 -6.66 14.13
CA GLN A 132 -17.62 -5.33 14.70
C GLN A 132 -16.88 -5.13 16.02
N LYS A 133 -16.85 -6.13 16.91
CA LYS A 133 -16.10 -6.09 18.17
C LYS A 133 -14.61 -5.90 17.90
N CYS A 134 -14.01 -6.75 17.06
CA CYS A 134 -12.61 -6.64 16.64
C CYS A 134 -12.31 -5.24 16.06
N LYS A 135 -13.18 -4.71 15.20
CA LYS A 135 -13.01 -3.37 14.62
C LYS A 135 -13.03 -2.26 15.68
N ARG A 136 -13.87 -2.36 16.72
CA ARG A 136 -13.90 -1.40 17.83
C ARG A 136 -12.61 -1.48 18.65
N THR A 137 -12.17 -2.68 19.02
CA THR A 137 -10.93 -2.91 19.76
C THR A 137 -9.70 -2.45 18.98
N ALA A 138 -9.64 -2.75 17.68
CA ALA A 138 -8.58 -2.28 16.79
C ALA A 138 -8.47 -0.75 16.74
N ARG A 139 -9.61 -0.03 16.80
CA ARG A 139 -9.60 1.44 16.86
C ARG A 139 -9.04 1.94 18.20
N LEU A 140 -9.32 1.25 19.30
CA LEU A 140 -8.77 1.58 20.61
C LEU A 140 -7.23 1.42 20.61
N VAL A 141 -6.73 0.29 20.11
CA VAL A 141 -5.28 0.07 19.96
C VAL A 141 -4.63 1.16 19.10
N LYS A 142 -5.23 1.49 17.94
CA LYS A 142 -4.71 2.56 17.07
C LYS A 142 -4.66 3.92 17.80
N ARG A 143 -5.70 4.26 18.56
CA ARG A 143 -5.77 5.49 19.34
C ARG A 143 -4.71 5.54 20.46
N GLN A 144 -4.36 4.41 21.08
CA GLN A 144 -3.31 4.35 22.09
C GLN A 144 -1.91 4.52 21.49
N ARG A 145 -1.70 4.04 20.26
CA ARG A 145 -0.41 4.15 19.55
C ARG A 145 -0.16 5.51 18.91
N GLU A 146 -1.22 6.23 18.56
CA GLU A 146 -1.11 7.51 17.86
C GLU A 146 -0.69 8.62 18.85
N PRO A 147 0.48 9.24 18.67
CA PRO A 147 0.88 10.37 19.49
C PRO A 147 -0.03 11.59 19.22
N PRO A 148 -0.10 12.56 20.15
CA PRO A 148 -0.85 13.79 19.92
C PRO A 148 -0.30 14.54 18.70
N TRP A 149 -1.21 15.15 17.92
CA TRP A 149 -0.87 16.00 16.79
C TRP A 149 -1.04 17.49 17.14
N PRO A 150 -0.08 18.37 16.83
CA PRO A 150 1.22 18.06 16.23
C PRO A 150 2.16 17.35 17.21
N CYS A 151 3.04 16.49 16.69
CA CYS A 151 4.06 15.79 17.46
C CYS A 151 5.40 16.52 17.28
N PRO A 152 5.80 17.44 18.16
CA PRO A 152 7.01 18.23 17.96
C PRO A 152 8.26 17.34 18.00
N PRO A 153 9.27 17.61 17.15
CA PRO A 153 10.56 16.93 17.21
C PRO A 153 11.18 17.01 18.60
N THR A 154 11.69 15.89 19.07
CA THR A 154 12.34 15.80 20.39
C THR A 154 13.82 15.44 20.26
N PRO A 155 14.67 15.68 21.28
CA PRO A 155 16.08 15.28 21.22
C PRO A 155 16.30 13.82 21.64
N GLU A 156 15.34 13.15 22.31
CA GLU A 156 15.61 11.83 22.89
C GLU A 156 15.76 10.73 21.84
N LEU A 157 16.80 9.92 22.04
CA LEU A 157 17.13 8.72 21.28
C LEU A 157 17.04 7.48 22.19
N PRO A 158 16.82 6.28 21.64
CA PRO A 158 16.94 5.06 22.42
C PRO A 158 18.39 4.85 22.88
N PRO A 159 18.65 3.97 23.87
CA PRO A 159 20.00 3.59 24.27
C PRO A 159 20.90 3.27 23.05
N LYS A 160 22.17 3.68 23.08
CA LYS A 160 23.10 3.58 21.94
C LYS A 160 23.14 2.18 21.32
N ASN A 161 23.16 1.13 22.15
CA ASN A 161 23.16 -0.25 21.64
C ASN A 161 21.91 -0.58 20.81
N ILE A 162 20.74 -0.11 21.22
CA ILE A 162 19.51 -0.25 20.44
C ILE A 162 19.61 0.62 19.19
N ALA A 163 20.07 1.87 19.30
CA ALA A 163 20.25 2.74 18.15
C ALA A 163 21.19 2.14 17.09
N ASP A 164 22.32 1.56 17.51
CA ASP A 164 23.31 0.88 16.66
C ASP A 164 22.63 -0.28 15.90
N ASP A 165 21.90 -1.16 16.61
CA ASP A 165 21.16 -2.29 16.00
C ASP A 165 20.11 -1.82 14.97
N LEU A 166 19.39 -0.74 15.28
CA LEU A 166 18.37 -0.18 14.40
C LEU A 166 18.97 0.46 13.14
N VAL A 167 20.07 1.20 13.29
CA VAL A 167 20.83 1.75 12.16
C VAL A 167 21.30 0.60 11.26
N ASP A 168 21.90 -0.44 11.83
CA ASP A 168 22.36 -1.59 11.06
C ASP A 168 21.21 -2.33 10.35
N CYS A 169 20.04 -2.44 11.00
CA CYS A 169 18.82 -2.95 10.36
C CYS A 169 18.40 -2.15 9.12
N TYR A 170 18.43 -0.82 9.18
CA TYR A 170 18.14 0.01 8.01
C TYR A 170 19.20 -0.16 6.91
N LEU A 171 20.48 -0.14 7.29
CA LEU A 171 21.61 -0.23 6.35
C LEU A 171 21.62 -1.54 5.56
N ARG A 172 21.34 -2.68 6.21
CA ARG A 172 21.31 -4.01 5.56
C ARG A 172 20.02 -4.30 4.80
N THR A 173 18.97 -3.50 4.98
CA THR A 173 17.67 -3.66 4.30
C THR A 173 17.47 -2.59 3.22
N TYR A 174 16.66 -1.57 3.47
CA TYR A 174 16.24 -0.62 2.44
C TYR A 174 17.39 0.25 1.90
N GLU A 175 18.37 0.62 2.71
CA GLU A 175 19.50 1.42 2.23
C GLU A 175 20.38 0.62 1.26
N SER A 176 20.39 -0.71 1.36
CA SER A 176 21.14 -1.59 0.45
C SER A 176 20.61 -1.56 -0.99
N VAL A 177 19.39 -1.04 -1.22
CA VAL A 177 18.77 -0.96 -2.55
C VAL A 177 18.45 0.48 -2.95
N TYR A 178 17.86 1.26 -2.06
CA TYR A 178 17.40 2.60 -2.41
C TYR A 178 18.53 3.64 -2.40
N ARG A 179 19.61 3.48 -1.63
CA ARG A 179 20.77 4.42 -1.62
C ARG A 179 20.37 5.87 -1.30
N ILE A 180 19.58 6.07 -0.25
CA ILE A 180 19.14 7.41 0.15
C ILE A 180 20.29 8.19 0.80
N LEU A 181 21.16 7.50 1.55
CA LEU A 181 22.21 8.12 2.34
C LEU A 181 23.59 7.89 1.72
N HIS A 182 24.51 8.79 2.03
CA HIS A 182 25.92 8.46 1.98
C HIS A 182 26.32 7.85 3.31
N VAL A 183 26.56 6.53 3.33
CA VAL A 183 26.70 5.78 4.59
C VAL A 183 27.88 6.26 5.43
N PRO A 184 29.09 6.54 4.87
CA PRO A 184 30.22 7.03 5.63
C PRO A 184 29.94 8.37 6.32
N SER A 185 29.38 9.35 5.60
CA SER A 185 29.03 10.66 6.18
C SER A 185 27.97 10.53 7.27
N PHE A 186 26.93 9.70 7.04
CA PHE A 186 25.89 9.46 8.03
C PHE A 186 26.45 8.84 9.31
N LYS A 187 27.30 7.80 9.19
CA LYS A 187 27.91 7.12 10.34
C LYS A 187 28.82 8.06 11.14
N ARG A 188 29.62 8.90 10.47
CA ARG A 188 30.45 9.91 11.17
C ARG A 188 29.62 10.87 12.02
N THR A 189 28.52 11.40 11.47
CA THR A 189 27.63 12.28 12.23
C THR A 189 26.89 11.54 13.33
N TYR A 190 26.49 10.29 13.10
CA TYR A 190 25.85 9.43 14.10
C TYR A 190 26.77 9.15 15.30
N GLU A 191 28.02 8.74 15.09
CA GLU A 191 28.96 8.48 16.19
C GLU A 191 29.30 9.75 16.97
N ALA A 192 29.34 10.91 16.30
CA ALA A 192 29.61 12.19 16.97
C ALA A 192 28.56 12.51 18.05
N ILE A 193 27.28 12.15 17.83
CA ILE A 193 26.20 12.35 18.82
C ILE A 193 26.55 11.73 20.18
N TRP A 194 27.24 10.58 20.17
CA TRP A 194 27.57 9.83 21.37
C TRP A 194 28.94 10.20 21.97
N ALA A 195 29.77 10.89 21.21
CA ALA A 195 31.15 11.23 21.60
C ALA A 195 31.28 12.66 22.16
N THR A 196 30.36 13.56 21.80
CA THR A 196 30.41 14.97 22.19
C THR A 196 29.22 15.37 23.06
N ASP A 197 29.46 16.24 24.03
CA ASP A 197 28.39 16.87 24.85
C ASP A 197 27.66 18.03 24.12
N SER A 198 27.96 18.25 22.83
CA SER A 198 27.31 19.31 22.04
C SER A 198 25.88 18.92 21.65
N GLU A 199 24.98 19.90 21.64
CA GLU A 199 23.61 19.68 21.19
C GLU A 199 23.58 19.21 19.71
N PRO A 200 22.97 18.04 19.42
CA PRO A 200 22.98 17.48 18.08
C PRO A 200 22.12 18.30 17.10
N ASP A 201 22.53 18.34 15.83
CA ASP A 201 21.77 19.05 14.79
C ASP A 201 20.35 18.49 14.67
N SER A 202 19.36 19.36 14.86
CA SER A 202 17.94 18.99 14.83
C SER A 202 17.49 18.37 13.50
N VAL A 203 18.09 18.75 12.37
CA VAL A 203 17.73 18.19 11.05
C VAL A 203 18.25 16.76 10.92
N PHE A 204 19.50 16.53 11.33
CA PHE A 204 20.06 15.19 11.40
C PHE A 204 19.30 14.28 12.38
N LEU A 205 18.84 14.79 13.53
CA LEU A 205 18.02 13.98 14.45
C LEU A 205 16.73 13.48 13.80
N ILE A 206 16.05 14.31 13.00
CA ILE A 206 14.88 13.86 12.22
C ILE A 206 15.27 12.77 11.24
N GLN A 207 16.37 12.95 10.50
CA GLN A 207 16.88 11.95 9.57
C GLN A 207 17.21 10.62 10.26
N LEU A 208 17.93 10.68 11.39
CA LEU A 208 18.28 9.52 12.21
C LEU A 208 17.02 8.83 12.74
N LYS A 209 16.06 9.57 13.29
CA LYS A 209 14.81 9.00 13.81
C LYS A 209 14.00 8.25 12.76
N LEU A 210 14.00 8.71 11.52
CA LEU A 210 13.39 7.98 10.41
C LEU A 210 14.17 6.70 10.05
N VAL A 211 15.51 6.76 10.07
CA VAL A 211 16.37 5.56 9.94
C VAL A 211 16.04 4.55 11.03
N LEU A 212 15.94 4.99 12.29
CA LEU A 212 15.57 4.14 13.42
C LEU A 212 14.15 3.56 13.27
N ALA A 213 13.19 4.34 12.78
CA ALA A 213 11.82 3.90 12.55
C ALA A 213 11.73 2.78 11.52
N ILE A 214 12.48 2.89 10.42
CA ILE A 214 12.58 1.84 9.41
C ILE A 214 13.29 0.61 9.99
N GLY A 215 14.44 0.81 10.63
CA GLY A 215 15.24 -0.24 11.25
C GLY A 215 14.46 -1.06 12.29
N ALA A 216 13.59 -0.41 13.06
CA ALA A 216 12.75 -1.05 14.08
C ALA A 216 11.83 -2.14 13.53
N THR A 217 11.53 -2.09 12.22
CA THR A 217 10.70 -3.08 11.53
C THR A 217 11.45 -4.41 11.32
N ALA A 218 12.77 -4.37 11.16
CA ALA A 218 13.64 -5.54 10.99
C ALA A 218 14.36 -5.97 12.29
N TYR A 219 14.22 -5.19 13.37
CA TYR A 219 14.92 -5.41 14.64
C TYR A 219 14.55 -6.74 15.31
N ASN A 220 13.25 -7.06 15.38
CA ASN A 220 12.77 -8.33 15.93
C ASN A 220 11.45 -8.79 15.28
N ASN A 221 11.00 -10.00 15.63
CA ASN A 221 9.86 -10.66 15.01
C ASN A 221 8.49 -10.03 15.34
N ASN A 222 8.42 -9.20 16.38
CA ASN A 222 7.15 -8.68 16.93
C ASN A 222 7.05 -7.15 16.84
N PHE A 223 8.03 -6.49 16.23
CA PHE A 223 8.11 -5.03 16.10
C PHE A 223 7.85 -4.30 17.43
N THR A 224 8.56 -4.69 18.48
CA THR A 224 8.34 -4.16 19.85
C THR A 224 8.52 -2.64 19.97
N LEU A 225 9.26 -2.02 19.06
CA LEU A 225 9.51 -0.57 19.03
C LEU A 225 8.52 0.20 18.13
N ARG A 226 7.39 -0.42 17.74
CA ARG A 226 6.36 0.23 16.90
C ARG A 226 5.88 1.59 17.45
N PRO A 227 5.58 1.76 18.76
CA PRO A 227 5.17 3.06 19.28
C PRO A 227 6.25 4.15 19.07
N SER A 228 7.52 3.81 19.30
CA SER A 228 8.65 4.72 19.05
C SER A 228 8.80 5.05 17.56
N ALA A 229 8.70 4.05 16.68
CA ALA A 229 8.75 4.25 15.23
C ALA A 229 7.62 5.17 14.74
N MET A 230 6.39 4.96 15.22
CA MET A 230 5.25 5.83 14.90
C MET A 230 5.50 7.27 15.38
N ARG A 231 5.95 7.46 16.62
CA ARG A 231 6.31 8.79 17.15
C ARG A 231 7.33 9.50 16.27
N TRP A 232 8.43 8.82 15.91
CA TRP A 232 9.47 9.39 15.04
C TRP A 232 8.96 9.78 13.66
N VAL A 233 8.01 9.02 13.09
CA VAL A 233 7.35 9.39 11.83
C VAL A 233 6.52 10.66 12.00
N HIS A 234 5.74 10.79 13.08
CA HIS A 234 4.94 11.98 13.35
C HIS A 234 5.78 13.23 13.68
N GLU A 235 6.93 13.06 14.33
CA GLU A 235 7.91 14.13 14.52
C GLU A 235 8.45 14.64 13.16
N ALA A 236 8.76 13.72 12.24
CA ALA A 236 9.18 14.09 10.89
C ALA A 236 8.05 14.74 10.07
N GLU A 237 6.79 14.30 10.22
CA GLU A 237 5.63 14.96 9.61
C GLU A 237 5.50 16.41 10.09
N THR A 238 5.63 16.66 11.39
CA THR A 238 5.58 18.00 11.97
C THR A 238 6.74 18.87 11.44
N TYR A 239 7.93 18.29 11.32
CA TYR A 239 9.07 18.95 10.69
C TYR A 239 8.79 19.35 9.23
N LEU A 240 8.25 18.43 8.42
CA LEU A 240 7.95 18.63 7.00
C LEU A 240 6.74 19.55 6.75
N ALA A 241 5.82 19.66 7.70
CA ALA A 241 4.65 20.53 7.60
C ALA A 241 4.94 22.01 7.89
N ASN A 242 6.14 22.35 8.38
CA ASN A 242 6.48 23.71 8.77
C ASN A 242 6.46 24.67 7.54
N PRO A 243 5.69 25.77 7.54
CA PRO A 243 5.59 26.64 6.37
C PRO A 243 6.86 27.46 6.08
N HIS A 244 7.79 27.57 7.03
CA HIS A 244 9.02 28.36 6.88
C HIS A 244 10.20 27.58 6.28
N LEU A 245 9.95 26.43 5.63
CA LEU A 245 10.97 25.50 5.12
C LEU A 245 11.73 25.94 3.87
N LYS A 246 11.47 27.11 3.26
CA LYS A 246 12.14 27.51 2.00
C LYS A 246 13.67 27.47 2.09
N HIS A 247 14.24 27.89 3.22
CA HIS A 247 15.69 27.85 3.47
C HIS A 247 16.24 26.43 3.73
N ARG A 248 15.34 25.44 3.94
CA ARG A 248 15.66 24.05 4.28
C ARG A 248 15.52 23.10 3.09
N LEU A 249 15.11 23.58 1.91
CA LEU A 249 15.02 22.75 0.71
C LEU A 249 16.45 22.40 0.22
N THR A 250 17.05 21.39 0.85
CA THR A 250 18.38 20.88 0.56
C THR A 250 18.30 19.41 0.12
N ILE A 251 19.45 18.84 -0.25
CA ILE A 251 19.56 17.39 -0.49
C ILE A 251 19.13 16.60 0.75
N GLN A 252 19.49 17.05 1.95
CA GLN A 252 19.11 16.38 3.21
C GLN A 252 17.60 16.41 3.43
N TYR A 253 16.91 17.49 3.03
CA TYR A 253 15.45 17.54 3.06
C TYR A 253 14.81 16.47 2.16
N ILE A 254 15.35 16.26 0.96
CA ILE A 254 14.89 15.20 0.07
C ILE A 254 15.17 13.82 0.66
N GLN A 255 16.31 13.62 1.32
CA GLN A 255 16.63 12.37 2.04
C GLN A 255 15.62 12.10 3.16
N ILE A 256 15.34 13.10 4.01
CA ILE A 256 14.32 13.01 5.06
C ILE A 256 12.96 12.64 4.47
N TYR A 257 12.59 13.25 3.34
CA TYR A 257 11.30 12.98 2.72
C TYR A 257 11.21 11.57 2.12
N CYS A 258 12.28 11.06 1.50
CA CYS A 258 12.36 9.66 1.04
C CYS A 258 12.26 8.67 2.21
N LEU A 259 13.03 8.91 3.28
CA LEU A 259 12.99 8.11 4.51
C LEU A 259 11.61 8.15 5.15
N GLN A 260 10.94 9.30 5.16
CA GLN A 260 9.61 9.45 5.74
C GLN A 260 8.58 8.61 4.99
N LEU A 261 8.64 8.55 3.65
CA LEU A 261 7.76 7.66 2.87
C LEU A 261 7.95 6.17 3.25
N LEU A 262 9.20 5.72 3.33
CA LEU A 262 9.51 4.35 3.73
C LEU A 262 9.06 4.06 5.16
N ALA A 263 9.37 4.95 6.10
CA ALA A 263 9.01 4.81 7.51
C ALA A 263 7.50 4.79 7.74
N ARG A 264 6.73 5.60 7.00
CA ARG A 264 5.25 5.56 7.02
C ARG A 264 4.72 4.20 6.59
N GLN A 265 5.27 3.63 5.52
CA GLN A 265 4.88 2.31 5.03
C GLN A 265 5.24 1.23 6.05
N THR A 266 6.43 1.25 6.64
CA THR A 266 6.83 0.20 7.57
C THR A 266 6.14 0.33 8.93
N ALA A 267 5.95 1.55 9.45
CA ALA A 267 5.28 1.80 10.73
C ALA A 267 3.74 1.82 10.65
N ALA A 268 3.14 1.68 9.46
CA ALA A 268 1.70 1.76 9.20
C ALA A 268 1.07 3.14 9.52
N VAL A 269 1.82 4.23 9.36
CA VAL A 269 1.35 5.60 9.61
C VAL A 269 0.78 6.20 8.33
N GLY A 270 -0.56 6.27 8.26
CA GLY A 270 -1.29 6.78 7.09
C GLY A 270 -0.82 6.17 5.77
N GLU A 271 -0.63 4.85 5.74
CA GLU A 271 -0.15 4.07 4.58
C GLU A 271 -0.98 4.30 3.30
N ASP A 272 -2.27 4.60 3.47
CA ASP A 272 -3.21 4.87 2.38
C ASP A 272 -2.92 6.20 1.66
N MET A 273 -2.17 7.11 2.29
CA MET A 273 -1.82 8.42 1.77
C MET A 273 -0.48 8.45 1.05
N VAL A 274 0.27 7.34 1.04
CA VAL A 274 1.63 7.30 0.50
C VAL A 274 1.68 7.79 -0.95
N PHE A 275 0.73 7.41 -1.81
CA PHE A 275 0.69 7.89 -3.19
C PHE A 275 0.60 9.41 -3.32
N ILE A 276 -0.20 10.06 -2.46
CA ILE A 276 -0.37 11.52 -2.46
C ILE A 276 0.93 12.19 -2.01
N ILE A 277 1.52 11.70 -0.92
CA ILE A 277 2.74 12.25 -0.34
C ILE A 277 3.93 12.06 -1.29
N THR A 278 4.02 10.92 -1.97
CA THR A 278 5.02 10.68 -3.02
C THR A 278 4.90 11.71 -4.17
N GLY A 279 3.68 12.16 -4.51
CA GLY A 279 3.48 13.27 -5.45
C GLY A 279 4.05 14.60 -4.96
N ASN A 280 4.04 14.86 -3.65
CA ASN A 280 4.69 16.05 -3.09
C ASN A 280 6.21 15.92 -3.13
N LEU A 281 6.78 14.76 -2.76
CA LEU A 281 8.21 14.49 -2.89
C LEU A 281 8.71 14.73 -4.32
N LEU A 282 8.03 14.17 -5.32
CA LEU A 282 8.41 14.33 -6.72
C LEU A 282 8.49 15.81 -7.12
N ARG A 283 7.46 16.60 -6.78
CA ARG A 283 7.43 18.03 -7.10
C ARG A 283 8.49 18.81 -6.32
N SER A 284 8.74 18.47 -5.05
CA SER A 284 9.83 19.08 -4.27
C SER A 284 11.20 18.79 -4.88
N ALA A 285 11.44 17.56 -5.33
CA ALA A 285 12.68 17.18 -5.99
C ALA A 285 12.84 17.89 -7.34
N MET A 286 11.77 17.96 -8.14
CA MET A 286 11.78 18.71 -9.40
C MET A 286 12.04 20.20 -9.18
N PHE A 287 11.44 20.80 -8.14
CA PHE A 287 11.67 22.18 -7.75
C PHE A 287 13.14 22.45 -7.36
N LEU A 288 13.82 21.45 -6.79
CA LEU A 288 15.26 21.49 -6.52
C LEU A 288 16.15 21.11 -7.73
N GLY A 289 15.55 20.80 -8.87
CA GLY A 289 16.26 20.46 -10.10
C GLY A 289 16.74 19.01 -10.19
N LEU A 290 16.30 18.10 -9.32
CA LEU A 290 16.82 16.71 -9.31
C LEU A 290 16.48 15.89 -10.58
N HIS A 291 15.54 16.39 -11.38
CA HIS A 291 15.11 15.82 -12.66
C HIS A 291 16.02 16.21 -13.83
N ARG A 292 17.00 17.10 -13.59
CA ARG A 292 17.96 17.56 -14.60
C ARG A 292 19.32 16.96 -14.30
N ASP A 293 19.98 16.34 -15.28
CA ASP A 293 21.28 15.70 -15.04
C ASP A 293 22.32 16.72 -14.55
N PRO A 294 23.12 16.37 -13.53
CA PRO A 294 24.21 17.22 -13.06
C PRO A 294 25.19 17.69 -14.13
N ALA A 295 25.37 16.95 -15.24
CA ALA A 295 26.23 17.36 -16.36
C ALA A 295 25.73 18.64 -17.07
N HIS A 296 24.45 18.98 -16.93
CA HIS A 296 23.84 20.20 -17.48
C HIS A 296 23.73 21.34 -16.44
N MET A 297 24.33 21.17 -15.27
CA MET A 297 24.31 22.13 -14.17
C MET A 297 25.70 22.75 -13.93
N PRO A 298 25.82 23.83 -13.15
CA PRO A 298 27.11 24.32 -12.70
C PRO A 298 27.96 23.21 -12.07
N ALA A 299 29.27 23.27 -12.27
CA ALA A 299 30.20 22.27 -11.77
C ALA A 299 30.06 22.10 -10.25
N ARG A 300 29.98 20.84 -9.81
CA ARG A 300 29.92 20.41 -8.42
C ARG A 300 30.86 19.22 -8.22
N THR A 301 31.14 18.90 -6.97
CA THR A 301 31.92 17.73 -6.57
C THR A 301 31.31 16.44 -7.11
N LEU A 302 32.14 15.40 -7.27
CA LEU A 302 31.69 14.06 -7.65
C LEU A 302 30.62 13.58 -6.66
N PHE A 303 30.88 13.76 -5.37
CA PHE A 303 29.94 13.48 -4.29
C PHE A 303 28.55 14.08 -4.54
N ALA A 304 28.46 15.38 -4.84
CA ALA A 304 27.19 16.06 -5.01
C ALA A 304 26.43 15.59 -6.26
N ASN A 305 27.16 15.31 -7.35
CA ASN A 305 26.57 14.80 -8.59
C ASN A 305 26.01 13.39 -8.41
N GLU A 306 26.74 12.51 -7.73
CA GLU A 306 26.31 11.13 -7.50
C GLU A 306 25.16 11.06 -6.48
N MET A 307 25.20 11.84 -5.39
CA MET A 307 24.06 11.92 -4.47
C MET A 307 22.79 12.46 -5.13
N HIS A 308 22.93 13.40 -6.08
CA HIS A 308 21.81 13.87 -6.90
C HIS A 308 21.21 12.71 -7.71
N ARG A 309 22.02 11.98 -8.49
CA ARG A 309 21.54 10.87 -9.34
C ARG A 309 20.94 9.72 -8.53
N ARG A 310 21.56 9.38 -7.38
CA ARG A 310 21.06 8.36 -6.44
C ARG A 310 19.66 8.72 -5.92
N LEU A 311 19.48 9.97 -5.47
CA LEU A 311 18.18 10.41 -4.96
C LEU A 311 17.12 10.47 -6.06
N TRP A 312 17.44 10.97 -7.25
CA TRP A 312 16.49 10.94 -8.36
C TRP A 312 16.05 9.50 -8.69
N THR A 313 17.01 8.57 -8.77
CA THR A 313 16.75 7.14 -8.98
C THR A 313 15.82 6.58 -7.89
N THR A 314 16.07 6.92 -6.63
CA THR A 314 15.20 6.52 -5.51
C THR A 314 13.79 7.07 -5.65
N ILE A 315 13.66 8.36 -5.94
CA ILE A 315 12.36 9.04 -6.04
C ILE A 315 11.53 8.42 -7.16
N THR A 316 12.13 8.15 -8.31
CA THR A 316 11.43 7.52 -9.44
C THR A 316 10.97 6.11 -9.10
N GLU A 317 11.80 5.32 -8.40
CA GLU A 317 11.42 4.00 -7.90
C GLU A 317 10.24 4.07 -6.91
N LEU A 318 10.31 4.95 -5.91
CA LEU A 318 9.24 5.14 -4.93
C LEU A 318 7.92 5.61 -5.58
N CYS A 319 7.99 6.49 -6.58
CA CYS A 319 6.84 6.92 -7.38
C CYS A 319 6.17 5.75 -8.10
N LEU A 320 6.96 4.91 -8.75
CA LEU A 320 6.46 3.79 -9.53
C LEU A 320 5.88 2.69 -8.64
N GLN A 321 6.51 2.42 -7.49
CA GLN A 321 5.97 1.51 -6.47
C GLN A 321 4.67 2.05 -5.86
N ALA A 322 4.58 3.35 -5.56
CA ALA A 322 3.36 3.95 -5.03
C ALA A 322 2.19 3.89 -6.04
N SER A 323 2.48 4.08 -7.33
CA SER A 323 1.49 3.99 -8.42
C SER A 323 0.87 2.59 -8.52
N ILE A 324 1.69 1.53 -8.57
CA ILE A 324 1.19 0.15 -8.66
C ILE A 324 0.50 -0.29 -7.36
N TYR A 325 0.99 0.19 -6.20
CA TYR A 325 0.39 -0.08 -4.90
C TYR A 325 -0.98 0.56 -4.76
N ALA A 326 -1.17 1.80 -5.21
CA ALA A 326 -2.44 2.53 -5.11
C ALA A 326 -3.42 2.22 -6.25
N GLY A 327 -2.97 1.62 -7.36
CA GLY A 327 -3.79 1.47 -8.56
C GLY A 327 -4.02 2.79 -9.29
N CYS A 328 -3.06 3.70 -9.24
CA CYS A 328 -3.17 5.03 -9.83
C CYS A 328 -2.17 5.21 -10.97
N PRO A 329 -2.45 6.06 -11.98
CA PRO A 329 -1.49 6.36 -13.03
C PRO A 329 -0.13 6.81 -12.46
N PRO A 330 1.00 6.42 -13.07
CA PRO A 330 2.31 6.94 -12.68
C PRO A 330 2.37 8.46 -12.77
N LEU A 331 3.14 9.08 -11.87
CA LEU A 331 3.23 10.53 -11.75
C LEU A 331 4.12 11.21 -12.81
N MET A 332 4.89 10.43 -13.59
CA MET A 332 5.89 10.94 -14.53
C MET A 332 6.05 10.07 -15.78
N SER A 333 6.65 10.66 -16.81
CA SER A 333 7.19 10.06 -18.04
C SER A 333 8.71 9.98 -18.04
N GLN A 334 9.23 9.19 -18.97
CA GLN A 334 10.67 9.20 -19.27
C GLN A 334 11.10 10.52 -19.90
N ASP A 335 10.18 11.25 -20.54
CA ASP A 335 10.46 12.54 -21.17
C ASP A 335 10.48 13.72 -20.18
N ASP A 336 10.09 13.48 -18.91
CA ASP A 336 9.99 14.54 -17.89
C ASP A 336 11.34 14.83 -17.20
N TYR A 337 12.38 14.04 -17.48
CA TYR A 337 13.70 14.16 -16.86
C TYR A 337 14.83 13.69 -17.79
N ASP A 338 16.05 14.19 -17.58
CA ASP A 338 17.25 13.74 -18.32
C ASP A 338 18.38 13.23 -17.41
N THR A 339 18.15 13.20 -16.08
CA THR A 339 19.08 12.64 -15.09
C THR A 339 19.48 11.21 -15.44
N GLN A 340 20.78 11.00 -15.61
CA GLN A 340 21.36 9.70 -15.93
C GLN A 340 21.41 8.79 -14.69
N PRO A 341 21.53 7.45 -14.88
CA PRO A 341 21.84 6.52 -13.81
C PRO A 341 23.06 6.95 -12.98
N ALA A 342 23.03 6.65 -11.68
CA ALA A 342 24.20 6.84 -10.83
C ALA A 342 25.39 5.98 -11.30
N GLY A 343 26.60 6.46 -11.08
CA GLY A 343 27.82 5.72 -11.34
C GLY A 343 28.01 4.57 -10.35
N ASN A 344 28.70 3.52 -10.80
CA ASN A 344 29.03 2.36 -9.98
C ASN A 344 30.24 2.66 -9.06
N PHE A 345 30.02 3.45 -8.02
CA PHE A 345 31.02 3.82 -7.03
C PHE A 345 30.75 3.11 -5.70
N ASP A 346 31.83 2.67 -5.04
CA ASP A 346 31.80 2.46 -3.59
C ASP A 346 31.54 3.79 -2.89
N ASP A 347 30.89 3.78 -1.73
CA ASP A 347 30.59 5.03 -1.01
C ASP A 347 31.87 5.82 -0.68
N ASP A 348 32.91 5.15 -0.18
CA ASP A 348 34.17 5.81 0.19
C ASP A 348 34.88 6.46 -1.02
N GLN A 349 34.60 6.00 -2.25
CA GLN A 349 35.16 6.64 -3.45
C GLN A 349 34.60 8.05 -3.66
N LEU A 350 33.39 8.34 -3.19
CA LEU A 350 32.76 9.64 -3.38
C LEU A 350 33.43 10.75 -2.57
N GLU A 351 34.28 10.42 -1.59
CA GLU A 351 35.07 11.41 -0.85
C GLU A 351 36.27 11.95 -1.66
N ASN A 352 36.59 11.32 -2.79
CA ASN A 352 37.63 11.76 -3.72
C ASN A 352 37.03 12.20 -5.06
N ASP A 353 37.12 13.50 -5.37
CA ASP A 353 36.59 14.07 -6.61
C ASP A 353 37.23 13.52 -7.90
N GLU A 354 38.40 12.88 -7.80
CA GLU A 354 39.10 12.27 -8.94
C GLU A 354 38.79 10.76 -9.10
N ALA A 355 37.89 10.21 -8.28
CA ALA A 355 37.57 8.78 -8.35
C ALA A 355 36.88 8.40 -9.68
N ILE A 356 37.22 7.20 -10.16
CA ILE A 356 36.63 6.62 -11.38
C ILE A 356 35.65 5.51 -10.98
N ALA A 357 34.50 5.48 -11.66
CA ALA A 357 33.49 4.46 -11.44
C ALA A 357 34.06 3.06 -11.69
N ARG A 358 33.68 2.11 -10.84
CA ARG A 358 34.04 0.71 -11.02
C ARG A 358 33.37 0.14 -12.27
N PRO A 359 33.99 -0.82 -12.97
CA PRO A 359 33.36 -1.54 -14.07
C PRO A 359 32.02 -2.17 -13.65
N GLU A 360 31.08 -2.37 -14.59
CA GLU A 360 29.74 -2.91 -14.27
C GLU A 360 29.76 -4.32 -13.64
N ASN A 361 30.82 -5.10 -13.89
CA ASN A 361 31.00 -6.45 -13.32
C ASN A 361 31.60 -6.44 -11.90
N HIS A 362 31.93 -5.27 -11.36
CA HIS A 362 32.42 -5.10 -10.00
C HIS A 362 31.26 -4.65 -9.11
N PHE A 363 30.96 -5.45 -8.09
CA PHE A 363 29.87 -5.14 -7.18
C PHE A 363 30.27 -4.03 -6.20
N THR A 364 29.46 -2.98 -6.15
CA THR A 364 29.52 -1.87 -5.18
C THR A 364 28.19 -1.75 -4.45
N GLN A 365 28.12 -0.88 -3.44
CA GLN A 365 26.86 -0.61 -2.74
C GLN A 365 25.78 -0.04 -3.68
N SER A 366 26.13 0.61 -4.81
CA SER A 366 25.17 1.16 -5.77
C SER A 366 24.68 0.15 -6.83
N SER A 367 25.35 -1.00 -6.98
CA SER A 367 25.10 -1.90 -8.12
C SER A 367 23.66 -2.38 -8.22
N VAL A 368 23.01 -2.74 -7.11
CA VAL A 368 21.62 -3.23 -7.13
C VAL A 368 20.64 -2.14 -7.54
N SER A 369 20.85 -0.90 -7.07
CA SER A 369 20.03 0.27 -7.46
C SER A 369 20.13 0.54 -8.96
N ILE A 370 21.36 0.55 -9.49
CA ILE A 370 21.64 0.75 -10.92
C ILE A 370 20.98 -0.35 -11.76
N ILE A 371 21.11 -1.61 -11.35
CA ILE A 371 20.52 -2.75 -12.05
C ILE A 371 18.99 -2.67 -12.03
N LEU A 372 18.38 -2.34 -10.88
CA LEU A 372 16.92 -2.19 -10.79
C LEU A 372 16.41 -1.03 -11.67
N GLN A 373 17.16 0.07 -11.74
CA GLN A 373 16.85 1.21 -12.60
C GLN A 373 16.80 0.82 -14.09
N LYS A 374 17.66 -0.09 -14.56
CA LYS A 374 17.63 -0.59 -15.95
C LYS A 374 16.30 -1.27 -16.31
N THR A 375 15.51 -1.73 -15.33
CA THR A 375 14.18 -2.32 -15.56
C THR A 375 13.02 -1.32 -15.50
N PHE A 376 13.30 -0.06 -15.10
CA PHE A 376 12.29 0.97 -14.89
C PHE A 376 11.40 1.23 -16.12
N PRO A 377 11.91 1.33 -17.36
CA PRO A 377 11.07 1.61 -18.54
C PRO A 377 9.94 0.58 -18.75
N ALA A 378 10.26 -0.71 -18.66
CA ALA A 378 9.28 -1.79 -18.83
C ALA A 378 8.23 -1.80 -17.71
N ARG A 379 8.67 -1.56 -16.46
CA ARG A 379 7.77 -1.45 -15.30
C ARG A 379 6.86 -0.22 -15.39
N LEU A 380 7.38 0.92 -15.86
CA LEU A 380 6.62 2.14 -16.07
C LEU A 380 5.56 1.97 -17.16
N ALA A 381 5.92 1.37 -18.31
CA ALA A 381 4.98 1.07 -19.39
C ALA A 381 3.83 0.19 -18.90
N THR A 382 4.15 -0.84 -18.11
CA THR A 382 3.15 -1.74 -17.50
C THR A 382 2.21 -0.99 -16.55
N ALA A 383 2.73 -0.16 -15.64
CA ALA A 383 1.91 0.61 -14.72
C ALA A 383 0.99 1.62 -15.44
N ARG A 384 1.48 2.23 -16.53
CA ARG A 384 0.68 3.11 -17.40
C ARG A 384 -0.44 2.34 -18.09
N PHE A 385 -0.12 1.20 -18.70
CA PHE A 385 -1.09 0.35 -19.38
C PHE A 385 -2.25 -0.05 -18.45
N LEU A 386 -1.92 -0.54 -17.25
CA LEU A 386 -2.92 -1.03 -16.28
C LEU A 386 -3.78 0.06 -15.65
N ASN A 387 -3.23 1.26 -15.48
CA ASN A 387 -3.91 2.35 -14.78
C ASN A 387 -4.42 3.45 -15.73
N ASN A 388 -4.29 3.29 -17.04
CA ASN A 388 -4.86 4.20 -18.02
C ASN A 388 -6.32 3.85 -18.33
N PHE A 389 -7.24 4.73 -17.92
CA PHE A 389 -8.68 4.56 -18.15
C PHE A 389 -9.09 4.56 -19.63
N THR A 390 -8.30 5.19 -20.51
CA THR A 390 -8.59 5.24 -21.95
C THR A 390 -7.96 4.10 -22.74
N SER A 391 -7.06 3.31 -22.14
CA SER A 391 -6.48 2.16 -22.82
C SER A 391 -7.55 1.11 -23.14
N SER A 392 -7.48 0.51 -24.32
CA SER A 392 -8.33 -0.62 -24.71
C SER A 392 -8.00 -1.89 -23.92
N GLY A 393 -6.79 -1.99 -23.36
CA GLY A 393 -6.38 -3.08 -22.49
C GLY A 393 -6.30 -4.42 -23.21
N THR A 394 -5.75 -4.46 -24.43
CA THR A 394 -5.77 -5.67 -25.26
C THR A 394 -4.88 -6.78 -24.71
N TYR A 395 -5.21 -8.03 -25.05
CA TYR A 395 -4.39 -9.18 -24.67
C TYR A 395 -3.05 -9.22 -25.41
N GLU A 396 -3.00 -8.75 -26.66
CA GLU A 396 -1.77 -8.65 -27.43
C GLU A 396 -0.77 -7.68 -26.78
N GLU A 397 -1.22 -6.50 -26.38
CA GLU A 397 -0.40 -5.52 -25.65
C GLU A 397 0.08 -6.08 -24.31
N THR A 398 -0.75 -6.87 -23.62
CA THR A 398 -0.37 -7.59 -22.40
C THR A 398 0.79 -8.56 -22.64
N LEU A 399 0.76 -9.32 -23.74
CA LEU A 399 1.83 -10.26 -24.10
C LEU A 399 3.12 -9.53 -24.49
N GLN A 400 3.02 -8.39 -25.18
CA GLN A 400 4.18 -7.55 -25.49
C GLN A 400 4.85 -7.02 -24.21
N LEU A 401 4.06 -6.46 -23.29
CA LEU A 401 4.56 -5.95 -22.01
C LEU A 401 5.16 -7.06 -21.13
N ASP A 402 4.57 -8.27 -21.12
CA ASP A 402 5.16 -9.44 -20.45
C ASP A 402 6.53 -9.81 -21.06
N SER A 403 6.65 -9.84 -22.38
CA SER A 403 7.93 -10.08 -23.07
C SER A 403 8.99 -9.05 -22.69
N ASP A 404 8.64 -7.77 -22.66
CA ASP A 404 9.56 -6.69 -22.31
C ASP A 404 10.01 -6.79 -20.84
N LEU A 405 9.06 -7.04 -19.93
CA LEU A 405 9.34 -7.27 -18.50
C LEU A 405 10.25 -8.48 -18.29
N ARG A 406 9.99 -9.61 -18.97
CA ARG A 406 10.80 -10.83 -18.85
C ARG A 406 12.21 -10.64 -19.39
N THR A 407 12.35 -9.90 -20.48
CA THR A 407 13.65 -9.55 -21.06
C THR A 407 14.46 -8.71 -20.08
N ALA A 408 13.86 -7.64 -19.54
CA ALA A 408 14.49 -6.81 -18.52
C ALA A 408 14.84 -7.60 -17.25
N TYR A 409 13.93 -8.46 -16.79
CA TYR A 409 14.15 -9.28 -15.61
C TYR A 409 15.26 -10.32 -15.81
N LYS A 410 15.34 -10.94 -16.99
CA LYS A 410 16.41 -11.87 -17.34
C LYS A 410 17.77 -11.17 -17.30
N THR A 411 17.90 -10.01 -17.94
CA THR A 411 19.13 -9.21 -17.91
C THR A 411 19.52 -8.82 -16.48
N LEU A 412 18.56 -8.42 -15.66
CA LEU A 412 18.78 -8.14 -14.23
C LEU A 412 19.35 -9.36 -13.50
N ARG A 413 18.73 -10.54 -13.68
CA ARG A 413 19.15 -11.80 -13.03
C ARG A 413 20.52 -12.26 -13.50
N ASP A 414 20.79 -12.15 -14.78
CA ASP A 414 22.08 -12.55 -15.37
C ASP A 414 23.19 -11.62 -14.87
N THR A 415 22.92 -10.32 -14.74
CA THR A 415 23.87 -9.36 -14.15
C THR A 415 24.16 -9.68 -12.68
N LEU A 416 23.13 -9.95 -11.86
CA LEU A 416 23.32 -10.31 -10.46
C LEU A 416 24.12 -11.61 -10.27
N ARG A 417 23.93 -12.58 -11.17
CA ARG A 417 24.67 -13.86 -11.16
C ARG A 417 26.10 -13.75 -11.69
N ALA A 418 26.39 -12.74 -12.50
CA ALA A 418 27.71 -12.53 -13.07
C ALA A 418 28.71 -11.96 -12.04
N PHE A 419 28.22 -11.39 -10.93
CA PHE A 419 29.10 -10.96 -9.85
C PHE A 419 29.85 -12.16 -9.26
N ASN A 420 31.16 -11.96 -9.08
CA ASN A 420 32.06 -12.99 -8.61
C ASN A 420 32.75 -12.49 -7.34
N PRO A 421 32.82 -13.31 -6.26
CA PRO A 421 33.48 -12.92 -5.02
C PRO A 421 34.97 -12.55 -5.18
N ILE A 422 35.62 -13.00 -6.27
CA ILE A 422 37.00 -12.61 -6.62
C ILE A 422 37.11 -11.10 -6.88
N HIS A 423 36.05 -10.49 -7.41
CA HIS A 423 36.03 -9.11 -7.85
C HIS A 423 35.33 -8.17 -6.87
N GLY A 424 34.83 -8.64 -5.72
CA GLY A 424 34.14 -7.79 -4.75
C GLY A 424 33.14 -8.57 -3.89
N ASN A 425 32.28 -7.84 -3.18
CA ASN A 425 31.19 -8.46 -2.43
C ASN A 425 30.12 -9.04 -3.37
N LEU A 426 29.23 -9.87 -2.84
CA LEU A 426 28.07 -10.38 -3.57
C LEU A 426 26.79 -9.65 -3.15
N PRO A 427 25.78 -9.57 -4.03
CA PRO A 427 24.45 -9.12 -3.64
C PRO A 427 23.93 -9.95 -2.47
N SER A 428 23.39 -9.29 -1.45
CA SER A 428 22.78 -9.97 -0.32
C SER A 428 21.49 -10.68 -0.73
N ASP A 429 21.11 -11.70 0.03
CA ASP A 429 19.87 -12.41 -0.20
C ASP A 429 18.63 -11.48 -0.06
N PHE A 430 18.68 -10.49 0.85
CA PHE A 430 17.65 -9.45 0.94
C PHE A 430 17.52 -8.66 -0.37
N GLN A 431 18.65 -8.21 -0.93
CA GLN A 431 18.67 -7.45 -2.19
C GLN A 431 18.07 -8.26 -3.34
N ILE A 432 18.49 -9.52 -3.49
CA ILE A 432 18.01 -10.43 -4.54
C ILE A 432 16.51 -10.66 -4.42
N ARG A 433 16.01 -10.95 -3.21
CA ARG A 433 14.58 -11.18 -2.99
C ARG A 433 13.74 -9.92 -3.19
N LEU A 434 14.23 -8.74 -2.80
CA LEU A 434 13.51 -7.49 -3.01
C LEU A 434 13.32 -7.18 -4.51
N VAL A 435 14.37 -7.33 -5.33
CA VAL A 435 14.24 -7.12 -6.78
C VAL A 435 13.41 -8.22 -7.44
N ASP A 436 13.52 -9.47 -6.98
CA ASP A 436 12.71 -10.58 -7.49
C ASP A 436 11.22 -10.37 -7.21
N VAL A 437 10.83 -10.02 -5.98
CA VAL A 437 9.44 -9.71 -5.64
C VAL A 437 8.95 -8.49 -6.41
N THR A 438 9.79 -7.47 -6.57
CA THR A 438 9.46 -6.30 -7.39
C THR A 438 9.11 -6.72 -8.82
N MET A 439 9.98 -7.46 -9.52
CA MET A 439 9.73 -7.88 -10.91
C MET A 439 8.53 -8.83 -11.04
N ASN A 440 8.41 -9.82 -10.14
CA ASN A 440 7.27 -10.75 -10.17
C ASN A 440 5.94 -10.04 -9.87
N ARG A 441 5.94 -8.95 -9.09
CA ARG A 441 4.73 -8.15 -8.85
C ARG A 441 4.22 -7.46 -10.12
N TYR A 442 5.10 -6.96 -10.99
CA TYR A 442 4.71 -6.37 -12.29
C TYR A 442 4.27 -7.45 -13.29
N LEU A 443 4.96 -8.58 -13.37
CA LEU A 443 4.57 -9.72 -14.20
C LEU A 443 3.20 -10.29 -13.77
N CYS A 444 2.93 -10.37 -12.47
CA CYS A 444 1.62 -10.73 -11.97
C CYS A 444 0.57 -9.68 -12.36
N ALA A 445 0.89 -8.38 -12.18
CA ALA A 445 -0.03 -7.28 -12.46
C ALA A 445 -0.49 -7.23 -13.92
N VAL A 446 0.41 -7.42 -14.88
CA VAL A 446 0.10 -7.28 -16.31
C VAL A 446 -0.89 -8.35 -16.78
N HIS A 447 -0.80 -9.56 -16.23
CA HIS A 447 -1.70 -10.67 -16.53
C HIS A 447 -2.96 -10.71 -15.67
N ALA A 448 -2.97 -9.99 -14.55
CA ALA A 448 -4.05 -10.01 -13.58
C ALA A 448 -5.45 -9.75 -14.20
N PRO A 449 -5.64 -8.77 -15.11
CA PRO A 449 -6.94 -8.55 -15.76
C PRO A 449 -7.49 -9.77 -16.48
N PHE A 450 -6.60 -10.58 -17.07
CA PHE A 450 -6.97 -11.77 -17.84
C PHE A 450 -7.07 -13.04 -17.00
N PHE A 451 -6.76 -12.97 -15.70
CA PHE A 451 -6.77 -14.14 -14.83
C PHE A 451 -8.18 -14.73 -14.67
N MET A 452 -9.18 -13.91 -14.37
CA MET A 452 -10.57 -14.38 -14.22
C MET A 452 -11.13 -14.94 -15.54
N PRO A 453 -11.03 -14.23 -16.70
CA PRO A 453 -11.41 -14.81 -17.99
C PRO A 453 -10.73 -16.15 -18.30
N ALA A 454 -9.47 -16.32 -17.91
CA ALA A 454 -8.71 -17.55 -18.13
C ALA A 454 -9.21 -18.78 -17.35
N LEU A 455 -10.07 -18.59 -16.35
CA LEU A 455 -10.72 -19.69 -15.64
C LEU A 455 -11.85 -20.34 -16.45
N SER A 456 -12.31 -19.68 -17.53
CA SER A 456 -13.39 -20.17 -18.40
C SER A 456 -13.03 -20.22 -19.89
N ASP A 457 -12.00 -19.48 -20.31
CA ASP A 457 -11.59 -19.38 -21.71
C ASP A 457 -10.11 -19.76 -21.88
N ALA A 458 -9.88 -20.86 -22.62
CA ALA A 458 -8.55 -21.40 -22.89
C ALA A 458 -7.63 -20.41 -23.62
N LYS A 459 -8.18 -19.38 -24.30
CA LYS A 459 -7.40 -18.31 -24.94
C LYS A 459 -6.42 -17.63 -23.98
N TYR A 460 -6.78 -17.51 -22.71
CA TYR A 460 -5.98 -16.82 -21.70
C TYR A 460 -5.19 -17.78 -20.78
N ALA A 461 -5.04 -19.05 -21.17
CA ALA A 461 -4.31 -20.06 -20.37
C ALA A 461 -2.88 -19.63 -19.99
N TYR A 462 -2.19 -18.89 -20.87
CA TYR A 462 -0.89 -18.32 -20.55
C TYR A 462 -0.95 -17.33 -19.36
N SER A 463 -1.93 -16.43 -19.33
CA SER A 463 -2.13 -15.50 -18.20
C SER A 463 -2.42 -16.24 -16.89
N ARG A 464 -3.24 -17.30 -16.92
CA ARG A 464 -3.51 -18.15 -15.73
C ARG A 464 -2.21 -18.71 -15.17
N LYS A 465 -1.40 -19.34 -16.03
CA LYS A 465 -0.09 -19.87 -15.65
C LYS A 465 0.86 -18.78 -15.16
N ALA A 466 0.95 -17.65 -15.86
CA ALA A 466 1.86 -16.56 -15.51
C ALA A 466 1.54 -15.96 -14.13
N VAL A 467 0.26 -15.74 -13.82
CA VAL A 467 -0.20 -15.25 -12.51
C VAL A 467 0.13 -16.26 -11.41
N PHE A 468 -0.14 -17.55 -11.63
CA PHE A 468 0.16 -18.59 -10.66
C PHE A 468 1.67 -18.75 -10.40
N ASP A 469 2.49 -18.82 -11.46
CA ASP A 469 3.94 -18.97 -11.36
C ASP A 469 4.58 -17.77 -10.64
N THR A 470 4.12 -16.56 -10.92
CA THR A 470 4.64 -15.34 -10.28
C THR A 470 4.18 -15.24 -8.82
N ALA A 471 2.94 -15.63 -8.51
CA ALA A 471 2.44 -15.72 -7.14
C ALA A 471 3.25 -16.72 -6.30
N LEU A 472 3.56 -17.90 -6.83
CA LEU A 472 4.43 -18.88 -6.15
C LEU A 472 5.83 -18.32 -5.91
N LYS A 473 6.44 -17.67 -6.90
CA LYS A 473 7.77 -17.05 -6.74
C LYS A 473 7.78 -15.96 -5.67
N MET A 474 6.75 -15.12 -5.63
CA MET A 474 6.61 -14.09 -4.58
C MET A 474 6.41 -14.73 -3.20
N TRP A 475 5.58 -15.77 -3.09
CA TRP A 475 5.43 -16.53 -1.85
C TRP A 475 6.76 -17.11 -1.38
N TYR A 476 7.48 -17.83 -2.26
CA TYR A 476 8.76 -18.46 -1.91
C TYR A 476 9.90 -17.49 -1.66
N ALA A 477 9.84 -16.26 -2.17
CA ALA A 477 10.78 -15.22 -1.76
C ALA A 477 10.53 -14.81 -0.30
N THR A 478 9.28 -14.62 0.10
CA THR A 478 8.93 -14.32 1.49
C THR A 478 9.16 -15.53 2.41
N TYR A 479 8.81 -16.72 1.94
CA TYR A 479 8.83 -17.98 2.67
C TYR A 479 9.63 -19.01 1.89
N PRO A 480 10.97 -18.93 1.93
CA PRO A 480 11.80 -19.91 1.25
C PRO A 480 11.50 -21.29 1.81
N ILE A 481 11.44 -22.29 0.92
CA ILE A 481 11.27 -23.69 1.30
C ILE A 481 12.46 -24.02 2.21
N THR A 482 12.20 -24.17 3.49
CA THR A 482 13.16 -24.75 4.41
C THR A 482 13.15 -26.26 4.15
N ASP A 483 14.32 -26.90 4.09
CA ASP A 483 14.48 -28.35 3.88
C ASP A 483 13.78 -29.23 4.94
N SER A 484 13.00 -28.65 5.86
CA SER A 484 12.08 -29.33 6.76
C SER A 484 10.80 -29.81 6.05
N ILE A 485 10.98 -30.67 5.05
CA ILE A 485 9.91 -31.58 4.62
C ILE A 485 9.59 -32.49 5.82
N GLY A 486 8.46 -32.23 6.51
CA GLY A 486 7.81 -33.25 7.33
C GLY A 486 7.74 -33.06 8.85
N ILE A 487 8.10 -31.90 9.42
CA ILE A 487 7.81 -31.61 10.83
C ILE A 487 6.68 -30.58 10.90
N PRO A 488 5.49 -30.92 11.44
CA PRO A 488 4.48 -29.93 11.75
C PRO A 488 5.11 -28.87 12.66
N LEU A 489 4.93 -27.59 12.32
CA LEU A 489 5.35 -26.41 13.12
C LEU A 489 4.70 -26.35 14.53
N SER A 490 4.17 -27.44 15.06
CA SER A 490 3.30 -27.45 16.22
C SER A 490 3.99 -27.65 17.58
N ASN A 491 5.31 -27.83 17.71
CA ASN A 491 5.91 -28.16 19.02
C ASN A 491 7.29 -27.55 19.33
N SER A 492 7.76 -26.53 18.61
CA SER A 492 8.94 -25.74 19.03
C SER A 492 8.51 -24.58 19.93
N PRO A 493 8.97 -24.48 21.19
CA PRO A 493 8.63 -23.35 22.08
C PRO A 493 9.27 -22.02 21.63
N THR A 494 10.22 -22.03 20.68
CA THR A 494 10.82 -20.84 20.09
C THR A 494 10.27 -20.60 18.67
N PRO A 495 9.78 -19.39 18.36
CA PRO A 495 9.45 -19.01 16.99
C PRO A 495 10.69 -19.20 16.10
N PRO A 496 10.56 -19.71 14.86
CA PRO A 496 11.70 -19.79 13.96
C PRO A 496 12.34 -18.40 13.80
N ALA A 497 13.68 -18.35 13.82
CA ALA A 497 14.41 -17.11 13.60
C ALA A 497 14.09 -16.61 12.18
N ARG A 498 13.30 -15.53 12.08
CA ARG A 498 12.97 -14.91 10.80
C ARG A 498 14.11 -14.02 10.35
N ASP A 499 14.44 -14.12 9.07
CA ASP A 499 15.40 -13.22 8.43
C ASP A 499 14.80 -11.81 8.22
N ASP A 500 15.60 -10.90 7.68
CA ASP A 500 15.18 -9.50 7.50
C ASP A 500 14.04 -9.33 6.53
N PHE A 501 14.05 -10.08 5.42
CA PHE A 501 13.01 -9.96 4.41
C PHE A 501 11.67 -10.42 4.98
N GLN A 502 11.69 -11.55 5.71
CA GLN A 502 10.53 -12.06 6.44
C GLN A 502 10.02 -11.06 7.47
N ARG A 503 10.91 -10.42 8.24
CA ARG A 503 10.53 -9.39 9.20
C ARG A 503 9.93 -8.18 8.50
N MET A 504 10.54 -7.70 7.42
CA MET A 504 10.02 -6.56 6.65
C MET A 504 8.61 -6.82 6.08
N VAL A 505 8.34 -8.04 5.60
CA VAL A 505 7.03 -8.43 5.08
C VAL A 505 5.99 -8.67 6.20
N THR A 506 6.44 -9.11 7.38
CA THR A 506 5.56 -9.49 8.50
C THR A 506 5.24 -8.30 9.41
N CYS A 507 6.26 -7.53 9.77
CA CYS A 507 6.18 -6.39 10.68
C CYS A 507 5.78 -5.10 9.95
N GLY A 508 6.21 -4.94 8.69
CA GLY A 508 5.93 -3.75 7.90
C GLY A 508 4.64 -3.83 7.10
N HIS A 509 4.23 -2.68 6.54
CA HIS A 509 3.10 -2.57 5.61
C HIS A 509 3.54 -2.08 4.22
N GLY A 510 2.58 -1.91 3.30
CA GLY A 510 2.83 -1.39 1.96
C GLY A 510 3.11 -2.45 0.88
N PHE A 511 4.07 -2.18 0.01
CA PHE A 511 4.29 -2.92 -1.24
C PHE A 511 4.55 -4.42 -1.02
N LEU A 512 5.52 -4.78 -0.17
CA LEU A 512 5.89 -6.18 0.09
C LEU A 512 4.76 -6.98 0.78
N ARG A 513 4.12 -6.34 1.75
CA ARG A 513 2.96 -6.86 2.48
C ARG A 513 1.82 -7.22 1.54
N SER A 514 1.45 -6.28 0.67
CA SER A 514 0.36 -6.45 -0.30
C SER A 514 0.70 -7.47 -1.39
N ALA A 515 1.95 -7.54 -1.86
CA ALA A 515 2.39 -8.56 -2.81
C ALA A 515 2.25 -9.97 -2.23
N THR A 516 2.58 -10.16 -0.95
CA THR A 516 2.42 -11.46 -0.27
C THR A 516 0.94 -11.83 -0.13
N MET A 517 0.09 -10.89 0.29
CA MET A 517 -1.37 -11.12 0.37
C MET A 517 -1.98 -11.44 -1.01
N GLN A 518 -1.56 -10.74 -2.06
CA GLN A 518 -1.97 -11.02 -3.43
C GLN A 518 -1.55 -12.42 -3.87
N SER A 519 -0.34 -12.86 -3.50
CA SER A 519 0.18 -14.19 -3.83
C SER A 519 -0.70 -15.29 -3.22
N ILE A 520 -1.03 -15.17 -1.93
CA ILE A 520 -1.94 -16.09 -1.23
C ILE A 520 -3.29 -16.19 -1.94
N LEU A 521 -3.88 -15.03 -2.30
CA LEU A 521 -5.15 -14.99 -3.02
C LEU A 521 -5.07 -15.75 -4.36
N MET A 522 -4.06 -15.48 -5.18
CA MET A 522 -3.96 -16.07 -6.51
C MET A 522 -3.71 -17.59 -6.45
N ILE A 523 -2.85 -18.05 -5.54
CA ILE A 523 -2.61 -19.48 -5.30
C ILE A 523 -3.90 -20.17 -4.85
N ALA A 524 -4.60 -19.58 -3.87
CA ALA A 524 -5.84 -20.17 -3.37
C ALA A 524 -6.97 -20.18 -4.41
N VAL A 525 -7.04 -19.17 -5.29
CA VAL A 525 -8.00 -19.18 -6.40
C VAL A 525 -7.68 -20.31 -7.37
N GLU A 526 -6.43 -20.43 -7.81
CA GLU A 526 -6.01 -21.49 -8.74
C GLU A 526 -6.30 -22.89 -8.18
N MET A 527 -6.00 -23.14 -6.90
CA MET A 527 -6.30 -24.41 -6.25
C MET A 527 -7.80 -24.73 -6.26
N ARG A 528 -8.65 -23.75 -5.96
CA ARG A 528 -10.11 -23.93 -5.99
C ARG A 528 -10.60 -24.24 -7.39
N THR A 529 -10.08 -23.55 -8.40
CA THR A 529 -10.44 -23.80 -9.80
C THR A 529 -10.06 -25.22 -10.23
N GLN A 530 -8.85 -25.68 -9.94
CA GLN A 530 -8.42 -27.05 -10.28
C GLN A 530 -9.28 -28.14 -9.61
N LEU A 531 -9.76 -27.89 -8.39
CA LEU A 531 -10.68 -28.81 -7.68
C LEU A 531 -12.10 -28.79 -8.24
N GLN A 532 -12.52 -27.69 -8.87
CA GLN A 532 -13.85 -27.54 -9.46
C GLN A 532 -13.92 -28.04 -10.91
N GLU A 533 -12.81 -28.00 -11.64
CA GLU A 533 -12.67 -28.51 -13.01
C GLU A 533 -12.58 -30.05 -13.09
N ASP A 534 -12.58 -30.74 -11.96
CA ASP A 534 -12.54 -32.21 -11.91
C ASP A 534 -13.88 -32.80 -12.44
N ASP A 535 -13.86 -33.25 -13.70
CA ASP A 535 -14.97 -33.90 -14.40
C ASP A 535 -15.25 -35.35 -13.90
N GLY A 536 -14.65 -35.79 -12.79
CA GLY A 536 -14.96 -37.07 -12.15
C GLY A 536 -14.34 -38.30 -12.84
N LEU A 537 -13.47 -38.11 -13.84
CA LEU A 537 -12.72 -39.21 -14.48
C LEU A 537 -11.51 -39.65 -13.63
N SER A 538 -10.90 -38.75 -12.86
CA SER A 538 -9.88 -39.05 -11.85
C SER A 538 -9.62 -37.81 -10.98
N PRO A 539 -9.39 -37.94 -9.66
CA PRO A 539 -9.05 -36.81 -8.81
C PRO A 539 -7.86 -36.04 -9.38
N THR A 540 -8.02 -34.75 -9.70
CA THR A 540 -6.87 -33.90 -10.07
C THR A 540 -5.90 -33.89 -8.88
N PRO A 541 -4.69 -34.47 -8.99
CA PRO A 541 -3.78 -34.51 -7.86
C PRO A 541 -3.23 -33.09 -7.63
N LEU A 542 -3.86 -32.34 -6.74
CA LEU A 542 -3.28 -31.11 -6.23
C LEU A 542 -1.91 -31.41 -5.62
N ARG A 543 -0.92 -30.60 -5.95
CA ARG A 543 0.40 -30.75 -5.34
C ARG A 543 0.29 -30.50 -3.83
N ARG A 544 0.86 -31.41 -3.04
CA ARG A 544 0.78 -31.36 -1.56
C ARG A 544 1.35 -30.08 -0.96
N ASP A 545 2.35 -29.49 -1.59
CA ASP A 545 2.98 -28.25 -1.15
C ASP A 545 2.01 -27.05 -1.20
N LEU A 546 1.03 -27.04 -2.11
CA LEU A 546 0.07 -25.93 -2.19
C LEU A 546 -0.86 -25.86 -0.96
N PHE A 547 -1.23 -27.00 -0.38
CA PHE A 547 -1.96 -27.01 0.89
C PHE A 547 -1.09 -26.53 2.05
N ALA A 548 0.21 -26.86 2.06
CA ALA A 548 1.14 -26.36 3.06
C ALA A 548 1.24 -24.83 3.01
N ILE A 549 1.32 -24.25 1.80
CA ILE A 549 1.33 -22.79 1.59
C ILE A 549 0.10 -22.13 2.25
N LEU A 550 -1.10 -22.70 2.11
CA LEU A 550 -2.30 -22.10 2.72
C LEU A 550 -2.29 -22.18 4.25
N GLU A 551 -1.74 -23.23 4.85
CA GLU A 551 -1.56 -23.32 6.30
C GLU A 551 -0.48 -22.36 6.81
N GLU A 552 0.64 -22.28 6.10
CA GLU A 552 1.71 -21.31 6.37
C GLU A 552 1.20 -19.87 6.23
N ALA A 553 0.33 -19.58 5.27
CA ALA A 553 -0.31 -18.28 5.11
C ALA A 553 -1.20 -17.91 6.32
N LYS A 554 -1.93 -18.89 6.89
CA LYS A 554 -2.69 -18.68 8.14
C LYS A 554 -1.73 -18.33 9.28
N ALA A 555 -0.66 -19.10 9.46
CA ALA A 555 0.35 -18.84 10.48
C ALA A 555 1.02 -17.47 10.30
N TRP A 556 1.40 -17.11 9.06
CA TRP A 556 1.92 -15.79 8.73
C TRP A 556 0.95 -14.71 9.17
N SER A 557 -0.33 -14.78 8.77
CA SER A 557 -1.30 -13.74 9.10
C SER A 557 -1.47 -13.52 10.62
N ILE A 558 -1.30 -14.58 11.44
CA ILE A 558 -1.22 -14.46 12.91
C ILE A 558 0.05 -13.74 13.34
N TRP A 559 1.21 -14.08 12.79
CA TRP A 559 2.48 -13.40 13.11
C TRP A 559 2.45 -11.90 12.83
N CYS A 560 1.70 -11.49 11.82
CA CYS A 560 1.55 -10.08 11.50
C CYS A 560 0.70 -9.37 12.55
N MET A 561 -0.35 -10.03 13.03
CA MET A 561 -1.13 -9.55 14.15
C MET A 561 -0.27 -9.51 15.41
N GLU A 562 0.54 -10.52 15.70
CA GLU A 562 1.50 -10.49 16.81
C GLU A 562 2.52 -9.34 16.68
N ALA A 563 2.89 -8.95 15.46
CA ALA A 563 3.73 -7.78 15.17
C ALA A 563 2.96 -6.44 15.19
N GLY A 564 1.67 -6.44 15.51
CA GLY A 564 0.85 -5.24 15.69
C GLY A 564 -0.12 -4.92 14.56
N GLU A 565 -0.37 -5.81 13.59
CA GLU A 565 -1.50 -5.63 12.65
C GLU A 565 -2.83 -5.64 13.40
N THR A 566 -3.62 -4.59 13.20
CA THR A 566 -4.92 -4.41 13.90
C THR A 566 -6.11 -4.75 13.01
N ASN A 567 -5.90 -4.87 11.69
CA ASN A 567 -6.93 -5.22 10.73
C ASN A 567 -7.09 -6.75 10.61
N VAL A 568 -7.96 -7.30 11.44
CA VAL A 568 -8.28 -8.75 11.49
C VAL A 568 -8.81 -9.31 10.16
N LYS A 569 -9.31 -8.45 9.24
CA LYS A 569 -9.87 -8.91 7.96
C LYS A 569 -8.87 -9.69 7.12
N GLY A 570 -7.58 -9.36 7.18
CA GLY A 570 -6.54 -10.10 6.48
C GLY A 570 -6.45 -11.55 6.96
N HIS A 571 -6.47 -11.76 8.28
CA HIS A 571 -6.45 -13.10 8.87
C HIS A 571 -7.73 -13.89 8.55
N VAL A 572 -8.91 -13.27 8.73
CA VAL A 572 -10.20 -13.89 8.38
C VAL A 572 -10.22 -14.32 6.91
N PHE A 573 -9.74 -13.45 6.02
CA PHE A 573 -9.67 -13.74 4.58
C PHE A 573 -8.84 -14.99 4.30
N VAL A 574 -7.63 -15.12 4.85
CA VAL A 574 -6.77 -16.30 4.63
C VAL A 574 -7.41 -17.57 5.19
N CYS A 575 -8.02 -17.49 6.38
CA CYS A 575 -8.75 -18.62 6.98
C CYS A 575 -9.93 -19.08 6.11
N LEU A 576 -10.70 -18.14 5.56
CA LEU A 576 -11.80 -18.44 4.65
C LEU A 576 -11.33 -19.13 3.36
N MET A 577 -10.24 -18.64 2.75
CA MET A 577 -9.67 -19.27 1.55
C MET A 577 -9.20 -20.71 1.83
N GLY A 578 -8.55 -20.94 2.97
CA GLY A 578 -8.14 -22.28 3.41
C GLY A 578 -9.33 -23.20 3.64
N ALA A 579 -10.35 -22.74 4.38
CA ALA A 579 -11.54 -23.53 4.69
C ALA A 579 -12.34 -23.90 3.42
N TYR A 580 -12.48 -22.97 2.48
CA TYR A 580 -13.12 -23.25 1.18
C TYR A 580 -12.36 -24.33 0.42
N THR A 581 -11.05 -24.16 0.26
CA THR A 581 -10.21 -25.06 -0.53
C THR A 581 -10.20 -26.47 0.06
N GLN A 582 -10.12 -26.60 1.39
CA GLN A 582 -10.23 -27.87 2.08
C GLN A 582 -11.62 -28.51 1.94
N GLY A 583 -12.69 -27.71 1.94
CA GLY A 583 -14.05 -28.20 1.75
C GLY A 583 -14.27 -28.79 0.36
N LEU A 584 -13.77 -28.12 -0.67
CA LEU A 584 -13.75 -28.66 -2.04
C LEU A 584 -12.95 -29.96 -2.14
N ALA A 585 -11.74 -29.98 -1.57
CA ALA A 585 -10.87 -31.16 -1.62
C ALA A 585 -11.46 -32.40 -0.91
N LYS A 586 -12.36 -32.17 0.07
CA LYS A 586 -13.11 -33.22 0.77
C LYS A 586 -14.42 -33.62 0.09
N GLY A 587 -14.77 -32.98 -1.04
CA GLY A 587 -16.03 -33.23 -1.75
C GLY A 587 -17.28 -32.79 -0.98
N LEU A 588 -17.15 -31.81 -0.08
CA LEU A 588 -18.29 -31.34 0.73
C LEU A 588 -19.34 -30.63 -0.13
N SER A 589 -20.60 -30.72 0.27
CA SER A 589 -21.69 -29.97 -0.35
C SER A 589 -21.55 -28.45 -0.09
N LYS A 590 -22.22 -27.64 -0.92
CA LYS A 590 -22.20 -26.17 -0.76
C LYS A 590 -22.67 -25.70 0.63
N ASP A 591 -23.63 -26.38 1.24
CA ASP A 591 -24.10 -26.03 2.60
C ASP A 591 -23.06 -26.41 3.67
N GLU A 592 -22.38 -27.55 3.53
CA GLU A 592 -21.29 -27.96 4.43
C GLU A 592 -20.06 -27.06 4.31
N ILE A 593 -19.71 -26.63 3.10
CA ILE A 593 -18.68 -25.62 2.87
C ILE A 593 -19.08 -24.31 3.54
N ALA A 594 -20.31 -23.82 3.31
CA ALA A 594 -20.79 -22.59 3.93
C ALA A 594 -20.74 -22.63 5.47
N LYS A 595 -21.13 -23.76 6.09
CA LYS A 595 -20.96 -23.98 7.53
C LYS A 595 -19.49 -23.92 7.95
N SER A 596 -18.61 -24.57 7.21
CA SER A 596 -17.16 -24.57 7.48
C SER A 596 -16.55 -23.17 7.36
N LEU A 597 -17.03 -22.34 6.43
CA LEU A 597 -16.62 -20.94 6.30
C LEU A 597 -17.02 -20.11 7.53
N VAL A 598 -18.24 -20.29 8.05
CA VAL A 598 -18.69 -19.59 9.26
C VAL A 598 -17.85 -20.01 10.48
N VAL A 599 -17.57 -21.31 10.64
CA VAL A 599 -16.67 -21.82 11.70
C VAL A 599 -15.28 -21.20 11.61
N ALA A 600 -14.70 -21.19 10.40
CA ALA A 600 -13.37 -20.65 10.17
C ALA A 600 -13.30 -19.13 10.43
N ALA A 601 -14.33 -18.39 10.03
CA ALA A 601 -14.43 -16.95 10.29
C ALA A 601 -14.57 -16.65 11.79
N ASP A 602 -15.44 -17.37 12.50
CA ASP A 602 -15.63 -17.20 13.95
C ASP A 602 -14.34 -17.50 14.72
N GLY A 603 -13.67 -18.62 14.42
CA GLY A 603 -12.39 -18.97 15.03
C GLY A 603 -11.29 -17.94 14.75
N ALA A 604 -11.19 -17.44 13.52
CA ALA A 604 -10.25 -16.38 13.15
C ALA A 604 -10.53 -15.06 13.88
N LEU A 605 -11.81 -14.71 14.09
CA LEU A 605 -12.22 -13.53 14.83
C LEU A 605 -11.96 -13.65 16.33
N GLN A 606 -12.20 -14.82 16.93
CA GLN A 606 -11.86 -15.07 18.33
C GLN A 606 -10.36 -14.93 18.56
N ARG A 607 -9.55 -15.59 17.72
CA ARG A 607 -8.09 -15.48 17.80
C ARG A 607 -7.61 -14.04 17.57
N GLY A 608 -8.22 -13.34 16.61
CA GLY A 608 -7.91 -11.93 16.36
C GLY A 608 -8.27 -11.02 17.53
N MET A 609 -9.39 -11.26 18.19
CA MET A 609 -9.81 -10.52 19.39
C MET A 609 -8.82 -10.73 20.54
N GLU A 610 -8.41 -11.97 20.82
CA GLU A 610 -7.40 -12.28 21.85
C GLU A 610 -6.08 -11.53 21.60
N LEU A 611 -5.67 -11.40 20.34
CA LEU A 611 -4.45 -10.66 19.97
C LEU A 611 -4.63 -9.16 20.16
N LEU A 612 -5.78 -8.61 19.78
CA LEU A 612 -6.09 -7.19 19.97
C LEU A 612 -6.21 -6.81 21.46
N GLU A 613 -6.83 -7.66 22.27
CA GLU A 613 -6.93 -7.45 23.73
C GLU A 613 -5.53 -7.47 24.37
N ARG A 614 -4.67 -8.42 23.98
CA ARG A 614 -3.25 -8.42 24.41
C ARG A 614 -2.48 -7.17 23.99
N MET A 615 -2.77 -6.56 22.84
CA MET A 615 -2.12 -5.30 22.47
C MET A 615 -2.50 -4.17 23.42
N ILE A 616 -3.77 -4.08 23.81
CA ILE A 616 -4.25 -3.06 24.77
C ILE A 616 -3.53 -3.18 26.11
N GLU A 617 -3.35 -4.42 26.60
CA GLU A 617 -2.68 -4.69 27.87
C GLU A 617 -1.18 -4.34 27.84
N ASN A 618 -0.48 -4.65 26.75
CA ASN A 618 0.96 -4.47 26.65
C ASN A 618 1.40 -3.07 26.23
N GLU A 619 0.51 -2.28 25.62
CA GLU A 619 0.83 -0.95 25.06
C GLU A 619 0.31 0.21 25.93
N VAL A 620 0.00 -0.04 27.21
CA VAL A 620 -0.35 1.03 28.16
C VAL A 620 0.84 2.00 28.31
N PRO A 621 0.70 3.29 27.97
CA PRO A 621 1.80 4.24 28.09
C PRO A 621 2.16 4.49 29.56
N GLU A 622 3.43 4.32 29.94
CA GLU A 622 3.96 4.68 31.28
C GLU A 622 3.78 6.17 31.64
N GLN A 623 3.37 7.03 30.68
CA GLN A 623 3.19 8.47 30.91
C GLN A 623 1.77 8.91 31.29
N ASN A 624 0.78 8.00 31.37
CA ASN A 624 -0.61 8.37 31.70
C ASN A 624 -1.21 7.58 32.88
N ALA A 625 -0.40 7.29 33.92
CA ALA A 625 -0.89 6.72 35.18
C ALA A 625 -1.79 7.69 36.00
N GLY A 626 -2.01 8.93 35.54
CA GLY A 626 -2.72 9.98 36.28
C GLY A 626 -4.17 10.28 35.89
N GLY A 627 -4.80 9.55 34.96
CA GLY A 627 -6.12 9.99 34.46
C GLY A 627 -7.03 8.96 33.80
N LEU A 628 -6.81 7.66 34.01
CA LEU A 628 -7.60 6.58 33.37
C LEU A 628 -8.24 5.61 34.39
N GLY A 629 -8.71 6.16 35.52
CA GLY A 629 -9.73 5.49 36.32
C GLY A 629 -11.11 5.87 35.78
N ASP A 630 -11.89 4.88 35.35
CA ASP A 630 -13.25 4.97 34.79
C ASP A 630 -13.39 5.53 33.37
N LEU A 631 -13.16 4.68 32.38
CA LEU A 631 -13.93 4.73 31.13
C LEU A 631 -14.51 3.34 30.85
N SER A 632 -15.80 3.18 31.15
CA SER A 632 -16.61 2.03 30.77
C SER A 632 -16.69 1.91 29.25
N LEU A 633 -16.70 0.67 28.74
CA LEU A 633 -16.84 0.35 27.31
C LEU A 633 -18.15 0.87 26.67
N ASP A 634 -19.10 1.33 27.49
CA ASP A 634 -20.44 1.75 27.07
C ASP A 634 -20.59 3.28 26.86
N ASP A 635 -19.59 4.11 27.19
CA ASP A 635 -19.77 5.58 27.24
C ASP A 635 -19.27 6.39 26.02
N LEU A 636 -18.98 5.76 24.88
CA LEU A 636 -18.47 6.49 23.71
C LEU A 636 -19.59 6.80 22.70
N THR A 637 -20.01 8.08 22.63
CA THR A 637 -21.06 8.57 21.73
C THR A 637 -20.62 8.61 20.26
N PRO A 638 -21.58 8.60 19.30
CA PRO A 638 -21.31 8.70 17.86
C PRO A 638 -20.57 9.96 17.41
N GLU A 639 -20.58 11.05 18.19
CA GLU A 639 -19.88 12.30 17.89
C GLU A 639 -18.37 12.17 18.07
N MET A 640 -17.89 11.34 19.01
CA MET A 640 -16.46 11.04 19.18
C MET A 640 -15.89 10.16 18.04
N LEU A 641 -16.76 9.64 17.16
CA LEU A 641 -16.40 8.90 15.94
C LEU A 641 -16.30 9.81 14.69
N ALA A 642 -16.63 11.10 14.80
CA ALA A 642 -16.67 12.04 13.67
C ALA A 642 -15.36 12.82 13.44
N ASP A 643 -14.46 12.90 14.42
CA ASP A 643 -13.27 13.77 14.39
C ASP A 643 -12.13 13.34 13.44
N TRP A 644 -12.37 12.37 12.57
CA TRP A 644 -11.49 12.08 11.42
C TRP A 644 -12.09 12.55 10.08
N GLN A 645 -13.02 13.51 10.10
CA GLN A 645 -13.54 14.19 8.92
C GLN A 645 -13.04 15.64 8.73
N SER A 646 -12.29 16.23 9.66
CA SER A 646 -11.86 17.64 9.55
C SER A 646 -10.42 17.91 9.08
N ILE A 647 -9.61 16.90 8.74
CA ILE A 647 -8.27 17.13 8.13
C ILE A 647 -8.38 17.24 6.60
N VAL A 648 -9.31 18.07 6.11
CA VAL A 648 -9.34 18.64 4.74
C VAL A 648 -9.91 20.08 4.76
N SER A 649 -9.62 20.88 5.79
CA SER A 649 -10.09 22.29 5.83
C SER A 649 -9.04 23.33 6.21
N CYS A 650 -7.74 23.11 5.92
CA CYS A 650 -6.71 24.15 6.06
C CYS A 650 -6.20 24.73 4.72
N ALA A 651 -6.98 24.61 3.65
CA ALA A 651 -6.84 25.47 2.48
C ALA A 651 -8.19 26.17 2.25
N VAL A 652 -8.16 27.51 2.12
CA VAL A 652 -9.30 28.45 2.08
C VAL A 652 -9.79 28.91 3.46
N ARG A 653 -8.99 29.79 4.09
CA ARG A 653 -9.46 30.99 4.81
C ARG A 653 -8.31 31.99 4.90
N ALA A 654 -8.18 32.77 3.82
CA ALA A 654 -7.46 34.04 3.79
C ALA A 654 -8.16 34.89 2.72
N GLU A 655 -9.28 35.50 3.13
CA GLU A 655 -9.79 36.85 2.80
C GLU A 655 -11.17 37.03 3.41
#